data_AF-A0AA37L5D2-F1
#
_entry.id   AF-A0AA37L5D2-F1
#
_cell.length_a   1.000
_cell.length_b   1.000
_cell.length_c   1.000
_cell.angle_alpha   90.00
_cell.angle_beta   90.00
_cell.angle_gamma   90.00
#
_symmetry.space_group_name_H-M   'P 1'
#
loop_
_entity.id
_entity.type
_entity.pdbx_description
1 polymer ?
#
loop_
_entity_poly.entity_id
_entity_poly.type
_entity_poly.pdbx_seq_one_letter_code
_entity_poly.pdbx_strand_id
1 'polypeptide(L)'
;MTMPPETSPPSVPPTPAAPVPSRRRSRLPLAAVAGLLVVLLLLLAFVAWFDWNRAKPWINQQVSEATGRRFAIEGDLTAHWQWPQPVETGWRRWVPGVTVQADRLVMDNRADFGHFGALDVQTDDASTATVQAHADKAAASATPLASAASAPSAPAQTAPADSTASVPATGQPMATLGSVSASLRLLPLLSRHVAIDTLVLTVPDVALARKADGSNNWTFDRPAKDGGPAKPNPWSVSVGRLVVRDGQLAYADAVKDLAFTAKLGTIDTPAGQAPGPYGVRFEVRGRYAKARIQGRGEGGHVMDLREKVVDYPLRFKAKAGTVEAEVEGILSNPAALSGMDLKVMLKAESMADLYDLTGLVLPNTPPFRTSGRLVGSLEPDNAVWEYRDFDGTVGGSDLHGSLTYTSAKPRPRLKGTMTSRKLRLADLGPVLGAPTGEGKAEKGTSKRPGKVLPDVAFATDRWNAMDLDLTFSGQQIVRDESLPIENLRVHAVMDNAMLTLSPLQFGVAQGKIDSTVVLDSRTKPLKAQLRGSVEGLRLSGLFPKVELMEKSFGRLDGAVALNGSGQSVASMLGSASGETRLYIRDGRFSKQMLDLAALNVGSVVVAKLFGDDKEVQLRCAVADFAVKDGIAQTRSVKLSTNEATVEATGTADLGREHLDLRIKPESLQWKFFSLRTPLYVKGPFADPKVGLEAGPLLLRAGAAVAAAVVAPVALALAPITVPAADDDENCAVLLARAGDKVQGGAAGAAPKPPVSTPAKAR
;
A
#
# COMPACT_ATOMS: atom_id res chain seq x y z
N MET A 1 22.37 62.41 62.08
CA MET A 1 23.69 63.04 61.90
C MET A 1 23.50 64.23 60.96
N THR A 2 23.19 65.45 61.42
CA THR A 2 24.05 66.50 62.01
C THR A 2 25.11 67.11 61.07
N MET A 3 24.70 68.21 60.39
CA MET A 3 25.40 69.50 60.10
C MET A 3 26.68 69.55 59.19
N PRO A 4 27.16 70.73 58.69
CA PRO A 4 26.60 71.73 57.73
C PRO A 4 27.77 72.25 56.79
N PRO A 5 27.96 73.54 56.35
CA PRO A 5 27.11 74.71 56.05
C PRO A 5 27.38 75.39 54.66
N GLU A 6 26.65 76.51 54.46
CA GLU A 6 26.61 77.51 53.38
C GLU A 6 27.92 78.27 53.04
N THR A 7 27.95 78.95 51.88
CA THR A 7 28.15 80.42 51.79
C THR A 7 27.64 81.00 50.45
N SER A 8 26.75 82.01 50.54
CA SER A 8 26.38 83.00 49.48
C SER A 8 27.34 84.22 49.55
N PRO A 9 27.18 85.41 48.91
CA PRO A 9 26.17 86.03 47.99
C PRO A 9 26.91 86.86 46.85
N PRO A 10 26.46 87.98 46.20
CA PRO A 10 25.25 88.79 46.37
C PRO A 10 24.50 89.34 45.11
N SER A 11 23.35 89.91 45.48
CA SER A 11 22.31 90.77 44.86
C SER A 11 22.62 91.71 43.68
N VAL A 12 21.62 91.98 42.82
CA VAL A 12 21.03 93.32 42.47
C VAL A 12 19.64 93.16 41.77
N PRO A 13 18.60 93.95 42.11
CA PRO A 13 17.31 94.13 41.37
C PRO A 13 17.24 95.51 40.64
N PRO A 14 16.11 96.00 40.06
CA PRO A 14 15.13 95.48 39.08
C PRO A 14 14.94 96.41 37.82
N THR A 15 13.95 96.08 36.94
CA THR A 15 13.22 96.96 35.94
C THR A 15 13.79 97.04 34.48
N PRO A 16 13.04 97.35 33.36
CA PRO A 16 11.60 97.40 33.01
C PRO A 16 11.19 96.52 31.77
N ALA A 17 9.90 96.56 31.42
CA ALA A 17 9.28 95.91 30.25
C ALA A 17 9.53 96.58 28.87
N ALA A 18 9.62 95.78 27.79
CA ALA A 18 9.31 96.09 26.37
C ALA A 18 9.58 94.85 25.47
N PRO A 19 9.17 94.78 24.18
CA PRO A 19 7.91 95.14 23.52
C PRO A 19 7.29 93.95 22.74
N VAL A 20 6.04 94.10 22.27
CA VAL A 20 5.36 93.16 21.37
C VAL A 20 6.07 93.10 20.01
N PRO A 21 6.47 91.91 19.48
CA PRO A 21 7.01 91.84 18.12
C PRO A 21 5.88 91.75 17.09
N SER A 22 5.94 92.68 16.15
CA SER A 22 5.07 92.79 14.97
C SER A 22 5.08 91.52 14.09
N ARG A 23 3.89 91.12 13.61
CA ARG A 23 3.70 90.07 12.59
C ARG A 23 4.33 90.50 11.26
N ARG A 24 5.57 90.09 11.01
CA ARG A 24 6.12 89.99 9.66
C ARG A 24 5.54 88.72 9.02
N ARG A 25 4.52 88.87 8.15
CA ARG A 25 4.05 87.81 7.25
C ARG A 25 5.22 87.41 6.33
N SER A 26 5.98 86.39 6.72
CA SER A 26 7.01 85.80 5.87
C SER A 26 6.32 85.01 4.74
N ARG A 27 6.55 85.42 3.49
CA ARG A 27 6.13 84.67 2.28
C ARG A 27 7.06 83.46 1.99
N LEU A 28 8.01 83.16 2.88
CA LEU A 28 8.99 82.08 2.75
C LEU A 28 8.42 80.63 2.76
N PRO A 29 7.34 80.27 3.48
CA PRO A 29 6.86 78.89 3.45
C PRO A 29 6.17 78.54 2.11
N LEU A 30 5.54 79.52 1.45
CA LEU A 30 4.86 79.31 0.17
C LEU A 30 5.83 79.13 -1.00
N ALA A 31 6.94 79.90 -1.03
CA ALA A 31 7.95 79.76 -2.08
C ALA A 31 8.73 78.43 -1.97
N ALA A 32 9.02 77.98 -0.74
CA ALA A 32 9.66 76.69 -0.50
C ALA A 32 8.76 75.51 -0.90
N VAL A 33 7.46 75.57 -0.55
CA VAL A 33 6.47 74.56 -0.95
C VAL A 33 6.27 74.55 -2.47
N ALA A 34 6.19 75.72 -3.10
CA ALA A 34 6.08 75.84 -4.56
C ALA A 34 7.33 75.31 -5.28
N GLY A 35 8.53 75.62 -4.77
CA GLY A 35 9.79 75.09 -5.31
C GLY A 35 9.87 73.56 -5.20
N LEU A 36 9.45 72.99 -4.07
CA LEU A 36 9.42 71.54 -3.86
C LEU A 36 8.39 70.85 -4.78
N LEU A 37 7.24 71.49 -5.01
CA LEU A 37 6.25 71.02 -5.99
C LEU A 37 6.78 71.05 -7.43
N VAL A 38 7.50 72.11 -7.83
CA VAL A 38 8.12 72.18 -9.17
C VAL A 38 9.20 71.11 -9.33
N VAL A 39 10.05 70.91 -8.32
CA VAL A 39 11.05 69.83 -8.33
C VAL A 39 10.36 68.46 -8.42
N LEU A 40 9.29 68.24 -7.66
CA LEU A 40 8.50 67.01 -7.73
C LEU A 40 7.88 66.79 -9.11
N LEU A 41 7.31 67.84 -9.73
CA LEU A 41 6.74 67.75 -11.08
C LEU A 41 7.81 67.50 -12.15
N LEU A 42 8.98 68.12 -12.03
CA LEU A 42 10.12 67.87 -12.92
C LEU A 42 10.66 66.44 -12.76
N LEU A 43 10.73 65.93 -11.52
CA LEU A 43 11.09 64.54 -11.26
C LEU A 43 10.06 63.58 -11.86
N LEU A 44 8.77 63.85 -11.67
CA LEU A 44 7.70 63.05 -12.27
C LEU A 44 7.75 63.07 -13.80
N ALA A 45 7.97 64.24 -14.41
CA ALA A 45 8.12 64.38 -15.86
C ALA A 45 9.37 63.66 -16.37
N PHE A 46 10.49 63.76 -15.67
CA PHE A 46 11.72 63.04 -15.98
C PHE A 46 11.49 61.53 -15.96
N VAL A 47 10.89 61.00 -14.89
CA VAL A 47 10.62 59.55 -14.77
C VAL A 47 9.60 59.08 -15.82
N ALA A 48 8.64 59.93 -16.22
CA ALA A 48 7.67 59.62 -17.26
C ALA A 48 8.25 59.62 -18.69
N TRP A 49 9.28 60.43 -18.96
CA TRP A 49 9.95 60.53 -20.28
C TRP A 49 11.30 59.81 -20.36
N PHE A 50 11.76 59.24 -19.26
CA PHE A 50 13.02 58.50 -19.23
C PHE A 50 12.91 57.18 -20.03
N ASP A 51 13.87 56.94 -20.92
CA ASP A 51 14.00 55.67 -21.63
C ASP A 51 14.53 54.59 -20.68
N TRP A 52 13.60 53.78 -20.16
CA TRP A 52 13.89 52.71 -19.21
C TRP A 52 14.85 51.65 -19.77
N ASN A 53 15.00 51.52 -21.09
CA ASN A 53 15.99 50.61 -21.66
C ASN A 53 17.44 50.98 -21.30
N ARG A 54 17.71 52.26 -20.99
CA ARG A 54 19.03 52.72 -20.51
C ARG A 54 19.38 52.19 -19.13
N ALA A 55 18.39 51.77 -18.34
CA ALA A 55 18.62 51.19 -17.03
C ALA A 55 18.97 49.68 -17.08
N LYS A 56 18.72 48.98 -18.21
CA LYS A 56 18.92 47.53 -18.32
C LYS A 56 20.34 47.06 -17.92
N PRO A 57 21.44 47.68 -18.39
CA PRO A 57 22.79 47.22 -18.01
C PRO A 57 23.04 47.28 -16.50
N TRP A 58 22.56 48.34 -15.85
CA TRP A 58 22.68 48.51 -14.40
C TRP A 58 21.82 47.48 -13.65
N ILE A 59 20.57 47.25 -14.07
CA ILE A 59 19.69 46.24 -13.45
C ILE A 59 20.31 44.84 -13.60
N ASN A 60 20.76 44.50 -14.81
CA ASN A 60 21.38 43.21 -15.12
C ASN A 60 22.58 42.95 -14.22
N GLN A 61 23.47 43.94 -14.06
CA GLN A 61 24.63 43.82 -13.18
C GLN A 61 24.22 43.65 -11.70
N GLN A 62 23.30 44.49 -11.19
CA GLN A 62 22.91 44.43 -9.78
C GLN A 62 22.20 43.12 -9.41
N VAL A 63 21.28 42.65 -10.27
CA VAL A 63 20.61 41.36 -10.05
C VAL A 63 21.59 40.22 -10.17
N SER A 64 22.53 40.28 -11.12
CA SER A 64 23.55 39.24 -11.27
C SER A 64 24.47 39.15 -10.06
N GLU A 65 24.94 40.28 -9.54
CA GLU A 65 25.75 40.34 -8.31
C GLU A 65 24.99 39.86 -7.08
N ALA A 66 23.68 40.15 -6.99
CA ALA A 66 22.85 39.76 -5.86
C ALA A 66 22.50 38.27 -5.86
N THR A 67 22.30 37.67 -7.04
CA THR A 67 21.91 36.26 -7.21
C THR A 67 23.10 35.33 -7.38
N GLY A 68 24.29 35.88 -7.68
CA GLY A 68 25.49 35.11 -7.99
C GLY A 68 25.44 34.40 -9.35
N ARG A 69 24.51 34.80 -10.24
CA ARG A 69 24.26 34.18 -11.55
C ARG A 69 23.99 35.25 -12.59
N ARG A 70 24.18 34.96 -13.87
CA ARG A 70 23.84 35.95 -14.91
C ARG A 70 22.32 36.13 -14.97
N PHE A 71 21.89 37.36 -14.90
CA PHE A 71 20.53 37.81 -15.18
C PHE A 71 20.56 38.83 -16.32
N ALA A 72 19.67 38.68 -17.30
CA ALA A 72 19.56 39.59 -18.42
C ALA A 72 18.11 39.85 -18.81
N ILE A 73 17.76 41.12 -19.00
CA ILE A 73 16.57 41.55 -19.75
C ILE A 73 16.99 41.72 -21.22
N GLU A 74 16.60 40.80 -22.09
CA GLU A 74 16.97 40.79 -23.52
C GLU A 74 15.98 41.53 -24.41
N GLY A 75 14.73 41.67 -23.95
CA GLY A 75 13.68 42.44 -24.62
C GLY A 75 13.62 43.90 -24.14
N ASP A 76 12.45 44.51 -24.36
CA ASP A 76 12.18 45.88 -23.97
C ASP A 76 11.77 45.97 -22.49
N LEU A 77 12.18 47.07 -21.85
CA LEU A 77 11.73 47.47 -20.52
C LEU A 77 10.94 48.77 -20.66
N THR A 78 9.66 48.74 -20.30
CA THR A 78 8.74 49.88 -20.43
C THR A 78 8.01 50.16 -19.12
N ALA A 79 7.60 51.41 -18.91
CA ALA A 79 6.80 51.81 -17.77
C ALA A 79 5.57 52.59 -18.25
N HIS A 80 4.39 52.05 -17.95
CA HIS A 80 3.11 52.65 -18.31
C HIS A 80 2.50 53.34 -17.09
N TRP A 81 2.13 54.60 -17.26
CA TRP A 81 1.52 55.41 -16.22
C TRP A 81 0.00 55.39 -16.38
N GLN A 82 -0.72 55.05 -15.33
CA GLN A 82 -2.18 55.03 -15.33
C GLN A 82 -2.73 56.02 -14.29
N TRP A 83 -3.61 56.91 -14.76
CA TRP A 83 -4.28 57.91 -13.93
C TRP A 83 -5.56 58.39 -14.64
N PRO A 84 -6.69 58.60 -13.93
CA PRO A 84 -6.94 58.26 -12.52
C PRO A 84 -7.05 56.75 -12.30
N GLN A 85 -6.66 56.27 -11.12
CA GLN A 85 -6.67 54.82 -10.82
C GLN A 85 -8.10 54.26 -10.82
N PRO A 86 -8.40 53.18 -11.57
CA PRO A 86 -9.77 52.70 -11.71
C PRO A 86 -10.31 51.97 -10.46
N VAL A 87 -9.44 51.49 -9.56
CA VAL A 87 -9.81 50.58 -8.45
C VAL A 87 -9.82 51.27 -7.07
N GLU A 88 -9.31 52.50 -6.95
CA GLU A 88 -9.21 53.18 -5.64
C GLU A 88 -10.34 54.20 -5.40
N THR A 89 -10.75 54.33 -4.14
CA THR A 89 -11.75 55.32 -3.68
C THR A 89 -11.08 56.47 -2.90
N GLY A 90 -11.73 57.64 -2.88
CA GLY A 90 -11.21 58.83 -2.18
C GLY A 90 -10.06 59.55 -2.89
N TRP A 91 -9.17 60.20 -2.13
CA TRP A 91 -8.07 61.02 -2.68
C TRP A 91 -6.95 60.19 -3.34
N ARG A 92 -6.80 58.92 -2.95
CA ARG A 92 -5.69 58.08 -3.43
C ARG A 92 -5.81 57.70 -4.91
N ARG A 93 -7.04 57.71 -5.46
CA ARG A 93 -7.32 57.60 -6.91
C ARG A 93 -6.55 58.60 -7.78
N TRP A 94 -6.18 59.74 -7.19
CA TRP A 94 -5.44 60.81 -7.84
C TRP A 94 -3.92 60.62 -7.80
N VAL A 95 -3.41 59.60 -7.11
CA VAL A 95 -1.99 59.22 -7.17
C VAL A 95 -1.78 58.37 -8.43
N PRO A 96 -0.82 58.71 -9.31
CA PRO A 96 -0.55 57.92 -10.50
C PRO A 96 -0.02 56.54 -10.10
N GLY A 97 -0.52 55.49 -10.76
CA GLY A 97 0.05 54.14 -10.66
C GLY A 97 0.97 53.88 -11.83
N VAL A 98 1.97 53.02 -11.62
CA VAL A 98 2.92 52.64 -12.66
C VAL A 98 2.88 51.14 -12.87
N THR A 99 2.78 50.72 -14.13
CA THR A 99 2.90 49.31 -14.54
C THR A 99 4.20 49.16 -15.32
N VAL A 100 5.14 48.42 -14.75
CA VAL A 100 6.43 48.14 -15.39
C VAL A 100 6.33 46.81 -16.13
N GLN A 101 6.67 46.80 -17.41
CA GLN A 101 6.71 45.60 -18.22
C GLN A 101 8.13 45.36 -18.74
N ALA A 102 8.58 44.11 -18.66
CA ALA A 102 9.84 43.67 -19.25
C ALA A 102 9.64 42.41 -20.08
N ASP A 103 10.27 42.33 -21.24
CA ASP A 103 10.17 41.20 -22.17
C ASP A 103 11.49 40.41 -22.24
N ARG A 104 11.40 39.11 -22.50
CA ARG A 104 12.51 38.15 -22.62
C ARG A 104 13.53 38.27 -21.48
N LEU A 105 13.14 37.82 -20.29
CA LEU A 105 14.04 37.77 -19.14
C LEU A 105 14.69 36.39 -19.08
N VAL A 106 15.98 36.37 -18.77
CA VAL A 106 16.77 35.14 -18.66
C VAL A 106 17.56 35.17 -17.35
N MET A 107 17.54 34.05 -16.65
CA MET A 107 18.41 33.79 -15.50
C MET A 107 19.13 32.47 -15.68
N ASP A 108 20.46 32.53 -15.71
CA ASP A 108 21.31 31.38 -15.91
C ASP A 108 21.28 30.44 -14.69
N ASN A 109 21.55 29.16 -14.95
CA ASN A 109 21.70 28.18 -13.89
C ASN A 109 23.01 28.36 -13.11
N ARG A 110 23.08 27.79 -11.90
CA ARG A 110 24.32 27.72 -11.14
C ARG A 110 25.32 26.87 -11.93
N ALA A 111 26.59 27.29 -11.97
CA ALA A 111 27.59 26.65 -12.83
C ALA A 111 27.79 25.14 -12.58
N ASP A 112 27.56 24.69 -11.35
CA ASP A 112 27.66 23.28 -10.92
C ASP A 112 26.41 22.44 -11.24
N PHE A 113 25.32 23.03 -11.72
CA PHE A 113 24.10 22.32 -12.09
C PHE A 113 24.04 21.98 -13.59
N GLY A 114 24.84 22.57 -14.46
CA GLY A 114 24.86 22.19 -15.87
C GLY A 114 23.48 22.31 -16.58
N HIS A 115 23.14 21.34 -17.43
CA HIS A 115 22.07 21.41 -18.44
C HIS A 115 20.67 20.97 -17.93
N PHE A 116 20.31 21.29 -16.68
CA PHE A 116 18.93 21.09 -16.21
C PHE A 116 18.09 22.30 -16.66
N GLY A 117 17.46 22.24 -17.85
CA GLY A 117 16.87 23.43 -18.47
C GLY A 117 15.62 23.24 -19.33
N ALA A 118 15.46 22.13 -20.04
CA ALA A 118 14.24 21.84 -20.80
C ALA A 118 14.16 20.33 -21.07
N LEU A 119 13.19 19.65 -20.47
CA LEU A 119 12.90 18.27 -20.86
C LEU A 119 12.07 18.36 -22.14
N ASP A 120 12.70 18.18 -23.30
CA ASP A 120 12.00 18.03 -24.57
C ASP A 120 11.01 16.87 -24.45
N VAL A 121 9.71 17.22 -24.49
CA VAL A 121 8.56 16.35 -24.26
C VAL A 121 8.36 15.32 -25.39
N GLN A 122 9.28 15.22 -26.35
CA GLN A 122 9.01 14.52 -27.62
C GLN A 122 9.74 13.19 -27.86
N THR A 123 10.54 12.70 -26.91
CA THR A 123 11.13 11.36 -27.05
C THR A 123 10.59 10.44 -25.97
N ASP A 124 9.78 9.48 -26.40
CA ASP A 124 9.57 8.24 -25.68
C ASP A 124 10.94 7.71 -25.16
N ASP A 125 10.94 7.33 -23.89
CA ASP A 125 11.93 6.50 -23.20
C ASP A 125 13.36 7.03 -22.94
N ALA A 126 13.87 8.10 -23.55
CA ALA A 126 15.31 8.43 -23.48
C ALA A 126 15.75 9.65 -22.64
N SER A 127 14.90 10.63 -22.32
CA SER A 127 15.35 11.92 -21.74
C SER A 127 15.54 11.94 -20.20
N THR A 128 14.94 11.00 -19.47
CA THR A 128 15.09 10.87 -18.01
C THR A 128 16.34 10.08 -17.59
N ALA A 129 16.86 9.20 -18.45
CA ALA A 129 18.12 8.49 -18.21
C ALA A 129 19.34 9.43 -18.25
N THR A 130 19.28 10.47 -19.07
CA THR A 130 20.31 11.51 -19.20
C THR A 130 20.44 12.36 -17.94
N VAL A 131 19.34 12.55 -17.19
CA VAL A 131 19.31 13.25 -15.88
C VAL A 131 20.04 12.46 -14.80
N GLN A 132 19.88 11.13 -14.76
CA GLN A 132 20.56 10.25 -13.80
C GLN A 132 22.04 10.07 -14.18
N ALA A 133 22.32 9.80 -15.46
CA ALA A 133 23.68 9.57 -15.95
C ALA A 133 24.60 10.79 -15.80
N HIS A 134 24.08 12.02 -15.86
CA HIS A 134 24.87 13.23 -15.58
C HIS A 134 25.04 13.56 -14.10
N ALA A 135 24.09 13.19 -13.24
CA ALA A 135 24.27 13.27 -11.79
C ALA A 135 25.38 12.32 -11.32
N ASP A 136 25.45 11.12 -11.90
CA ASP A 136 26.48 10.12 -11.59
C ASP A 136 27.86 10.48 -12.18
N LYS A 137 27.92 11.08 -13.38
CA LYS A 137 29.20 11.47 -14.01
C LYS A 137 29.88 12.66 -13.33
N ALA A 138 29.13 13.56 -12.71
CA ALA A 138 29.69 14.68 -11.94
C ALA A 138 30.34 14.23 -10.61
N ALA A 139 30.02 13.03 -10.12
CA ALA A 139 30.66 12.44 -8.94
C ALA A 139 32.03 11.78 -9.26
N ALA A 140 32.33 11.50 -10.54
CA ALA A 140 33.51 10.74 -10.94
C ALA A 140 34.75 11.59 -11.29
N SER A 141 34.63 12.92 -11.37
CA SER A 141 35.74 13.81 -11.73
C SER A 141 36.19 14.68 -10.55
N ALA A 142 36.88 14.04 -9.60
CA ALA A 142 37.67 14.70 -8.57
C ALA A 142 38.97 13.92 -8.30
N THR A 143 40.00 14.09 -9.12
CA THR A 143 41.42 13.99 -8.70
C THR A 143 42.31 14.77 -9.68
N PRO A 144 43.29 15.58 -9.22
CA PRO A 144 44.14 16.38 -10.09
C PRO A 144 45.46 15.68 -10.43
N LEU A 145 45.97 15.88 -11.64
CA LEU A 145 47.40 15.73 -11.91
C LEU A 145 47.87 16.73 -12.97
N ALA A 146 48.88 17.50 -12.60
CA ALA A 146 49.62 18.42 -13.45
C ALA A 146 50.75 17.70 -14.19
N SER A 147 51.10 18.17 -15.39
CA SER A 147 52.50 18.40 -15.83
C SER A 147 52.53 18.97 -17.25
N ALA A 148 53.47 19.91 -17.44
CA ALA A 148 53.69 20.81 -18.56
C ALA A 148 54.43 20.21 -19.78
N ALA A 149 54.33 20.88 -20.94
CA ALA A 149 55.46 21.25 -21.82
C ALA A 149 55.00 22.17 -22.98
N SER A 150 55.95 22.90 -23.55
CA SER A 150 55.88 24.24 -24.14
C SER A 150 56.19 24.34 -25.66
N ALA A 151 55.48 25.24 -26.37
CA ALA A 151 55.85 26.15 -27.51
C ALA A 151 56.37 25.55 -28.87
N PRO A 152 56.37 26.29 -30.04
CA PRO A 152 56.14 27.74 -30.26
C PRO A 152 55.22 28.19 -31.45
N SER A 153 55.05 29.53 -31.52
CA SER A 153 54.42 30.51 -32.47
C SER A 153 54.78 30.43 -33.97
N ALA A 154 54.09 31.00 -35.00
CA ALA A 154 53.43 32.31 -35.25
C ALA A 154 52.67 32.28 -36.64
N PRO A 155 52.13 33.38 -37.27
CA PRO A 155 51.60 34.66 -36.80
C PRO A 155 50.15 35.00 -37.30
N ALA A 156 49.67 36.17 -36.89
CA ALA A 156 48.33 36.73 -36.96
C ALA A 156 47.91 37.41 -38.29
N GLN A 157 46.59 37.56 -38.46
CA GLN A 157 45.97 38.64 -39.25
C GLN A 157 44.89 39.36 -38.39
N THR A 158 45.11 40.66 -38.23
CA THR A 158 44.25 41.74 -37.70
C THR A 158 43.12 42.05 -38.72
N ALA A 159 41.88 42.46 -38.41
CA ALA A 159 41.32 43.55 -37.58
C ALA A 159 39.74 43.47 -37.65
N PRO A 160 38.92 44.41 -37.11
CA PRO A 160 39.11 45.38 -36.04
C PRO A 160 38.17 45.14 -34.83
N ALA A 161 38.45 45.86 -33.75
CA ALA A 161 37.74 45.83 -32.48
C ALA A 161 36.42 46.60 -32.54
N ASP A 162 35.32 45.95 -32.14
CA ASP A 162 34.18 46.59 -31.50
C ASP A 162 34.06 46.05 -30.07
N SER A 163 34.35 46.93 -29.12
CA SER A 163 34.31 46.67 -27.70
C SER A 163 32.86 46.77 -27.18
N THR A 164 32.15 45.65 -27.19
CA THR A 164 31.13 45.37 -26.17
C THR A 164 31.52 44.09 -25.48
N ALA A 165 31.91 44.18 -24.20
CA ALA A 165 32.25 43.04 -23.38
C ALA A 165 31.01 42.14 -23.18
N SER A 166 30.79 41.22 -24.13
CA SER A 166 29.88 40.09 -23.97
C SER A 166 30.58 39.05 -23.12
N VAL A 167 30.11 38.85 -21.89
CA VAL A 167 30.42 37.65 -21.11
C VAL A 167 30.00 36.43 -21.96
N PRO A 168 30.87 35.43 -22.20
CA PRO A 168 30.52 34.29 -23.02
C PRO A 168 29.33 33.52 -22.46
N ALA A 169 28.36 33.23 -23.34
CA ALA A 169 27.18 32.42 -23.02
C ALA A 169 27.57 30.94 -22.95
N THR A 170 27.74 30.40 -21.74
CA THR A 170 28.06 28.97 -21.53
C THR A 170 27.12 28.27 -20.53
N GLY A 171 26.16 28.97 -19.92
CA GLY A 171 25.16 28.37 -19.03
C GLY A 171 23.80 28.30 -19.69
N GLN A 172 23.14 27.13 -19.65
CA GLN A 172 21.71 27.05 -19.97
C GLN A 172 20.88 27.78 -18.92
N PRO A 173 19.75 28.41 -19.31
CA PRO A 173 18.93 29.17 -18.38
C PRO A 173 18.24 28.25 -17.37
N MET A 174 18.27 28.63 -16.10
CA MET A 174 17.41 28.05 -15.06
C MET A 174 15.98 28.58 -15.21
N ALA A 175 15.82 29.84 -15.60
CA ALA A 175 14.52 30.43 -15.79
C ALA A 175 14.54 31.35 -17.00
N THR A 176 13.53 31.21 -17.86
CA THR A 176 13.22 32.19 -18.91
C THR A 176 11.80 32.68 -18.73
N LEU A 177 11.54 33.89 -19.22
CA LEU A 177 10.22 34.48 -19.15
C LEU A 177 9.94 35.29 -20.41
N GLY A 178 8.85 34.97 -21.09
CA GLY A 178 8.41 35.70 -22.28
C GLY A 178 8.16 37.18 -21.98
N SER A 179 7.33 37.46 -20.97
CA SER A 179 7.16 38.81 -20.41
C SER A 179 6.72 38.81 -18.95
N VAL A 180 7.10 39.87 -18.23
CA VAL A 180 6.60 40.20 -16.89
C VAL A 180 5.93 41.56 -16.92
N SER A 181 4.79 41.69 -16.25
CA SER A 181 4.13 42.97 -15.98
C SER A 181 3.86 43.11 -14.49
N ALA A 182 4.32 44.21 -13.87
CA ALA A 182 4.19 44.48 -12.45
C ALA A 182 3.54 45.84 -12.22
N SER A 183 2.34 45.85 -11.62
CA SER A 183 1.64 47.08 -11.24
C SER A 183 2.08 47.50 -9.83
N LEU A 184 2.76 48.63 -9.70
CA LEU A 184 3.36 49.12 -8.47
C LEU A 184 2.52 50.25 -7.83
N ARG A 185 2.40 50.22 -6.51
CA ARG A 185 1.87 51.34 -5.72
C ARG A 185 3.00 52.27 -5.30
N LEU A 186 2.89 53.56 -5.61
CA LEU A 186 3.98 54.52 -5.37
C LEU A 186 4.08 55.00 -3.91
N LEU A 187 2.95 55.17 -3.21
CA LEU A 187 2.95 55.71 -1.83
C LEU A 187 3.80 54.87 -0.85
N PRO A 188 3.74 53.52 -0.85
CA PRO A 188 4.54 52.71 0.08
C PRO A 188 6.06 52.81 -0.14
N LEU A 189 6.52 53.29 -1.30
CA LEU A 189 7.96 53.48 -1.55
C LEU A 189 8.59 54.51 -0.59
N LEU A 190 7.81 55.48 -0.12
CA LEU A 190 8.25 56.48 0.87
C LEU A 190 8.61 55.84 2.22
N SER A 191 7.99 54.70 2.55
CA SER A 191 8.30 53.90 3.73
C SER A 191 9.27 52.73 3.45
N ARG A 192 9.99 52.77 2.32
CA ARG A 192 10.88 51.68 1.85
C ARG A 192 10.17 50.34 1.66
N HIS A 193 8.90 50.38 1.25
CA HIS A 193 8.08 49.21 0.96
C HIS A 193 7.69 49.19 -0.52
N VAL A 194 8.13 48.17 -1.26
CA VAL A 194 7.72 47.95 -2.65
C VAL A 194 6.45 47.11 -2.63
N ALA A 195 5.30 47.74 -2.89
CA ALA A 195 4.02 47.04 -2.98
C ALA A 195 3.64 46.81 -4.46
N ILE A 196 3.73 45.55 -4.89
CA ILE A 196 3.29 45.09 -6.21
C ILE A 196 1.85 44.60 -6.07
N ASP A 197 0.91 45.29 -6.70
CA ASP A 197 -0.51 44.96 -6.65
C ASP A 197 -0.81 43.67 -7.42
N THR A 198 -0.46 43.66 -8.72
CA THR A 198 -0.57 42.50 -9.60
C THR A 198 0.75 42.26 -10.31
N LEU A 199 1.24 41.02 -10.28
CA LEU A 199 2.39 40.52 -11.03
C LEU A 199 1.91 39.48 -12.04
N VAL A 200 2.06 39.75 -13.33
CA VAL A 200 1.69 38.85 -14.42
C VAL A 200 2.96 38.29 -15.05
N LEU A 201 3.10 36.97 -15.06
CA LEU A 201 4.17 36.22 -15.72
C LEU A 201 3.59 35.51 -16.94
N THR A 202 4.09 35.82 -18.13
CA THR A 202 3.65 35.22 -19.39
C THR A 202 4.72 34.30 -19.94
N VAL A 203 4.36 33.04 -20.17
CA VAL A 203 5.25 31.96 -20.58
C VAL A 203 6.52 31.88 -19.70
N PRO A 204 6.39 31.76 -18.35
CA PRO A 204 7.53 31.39 -17.52
C PRO A 204 7.95 29.96 -17.83
N ASP A 205 9.23 29.73 -18.05
CA ASP A 205 9.82 28.39 -18.13
C ASP A 205 10.92 28.28 -17.07
N VAL A 206 10.74 27.38 -16.11
CA VAL A 206 11.59 27.27 -14.92
C VAL A 206 12.07 25.83 -14.73
N ALA A 207 13.37 25.65 -14.57
CA ALA A 207 14.01 24.36 -14.30
C ALA A 207 14.61 24.33 -12.89
N LEU A 208 14.06 23.46 -12.04
CA LEU A 208 14.46 23.26 -10.66
C LEU A 208 15.09 21.88 -10.47
N ALA A 209 16.26 21.82 -9.84
CA ALA A 209 16.96 20.56 -9.58
C ALA A 209 17.56 20.52 -8.17
N ARG A 210 17.47 19.35 -7.51
CA ARG A 210 18.18 18.99 -6.28
C ARG A 210 18.99 17.72 -6.48
N LYS A 211 20.27 17.77 -6.11
CA LYS A 211 21.22 16.65 -6.17
C LYS A 211 21.10 15.76 -4.94
N ALA A 212 21.72 14.58 -5.00
CA ALA A 212 21.69 13.59 -3.91
C ALA A 212 22.36 14.09 -2.62
N ASP A 213 23.28 15.06 -2.72
CA ASP A 213 23.92 15.73 -1.58
C ASP A 213 23.02 16.79 -0.91
N GLY A 214 21.81 17.01 -1.42
CA GLY A 214 20.85 18.00 -0.94
C GLY A 214 21.04 19.41 -1.50
N SER A 215 22.13 19.67 -2.22
CA SER A 215 22.33 20.95 -2.92
C SER A 215 21.26 21.13 -3.98
N ASN A 216 20.85 22.38 -4.22
CA ASN A 216 19.78 22.70 -5.17
C ASN A 216 20.08 23.99 -5.94
N ASN A 217 19.40 24.19 -7.06
CA ASN A 217 19.60 25.39 -7.88
C ASN A 217 18.62 26.54 -7.57
N TRP A 218 17.74 26.44 -6.58
CA TRP A 218 16.80 27.53 -6.21
C TRP A 218 17.19 28.28 -4.94
N THR A 219 18.24 27.85 -4.25
CA THR A 219 18.89 28.62 -3.19
C THR A 219 19.88 29.62 -3.81
N PHE A 220 19.68 30.90 -3.50
CA PHE A 220 20.53 32.00 -3.96
C PHE A 220 21.40 32.48 -2.81
N ASP A 221 22.69 32.17 -2.87
CA ASP A 221 23.67 32.62 -1.90
C ASP A 221 24.23 33.97 -2.34
N ARG A 222 24.09 34.99 -1.48
CA ARG A 222 24.68 36.31 -1.76
C ARG A 222 26.19 36.23 -1.54
N PRO A 223 27.05 36.48 -2.55
CA PRO A 223 28.48 36.50 -2.34
C PRO A 223 28.85 37.60 -1.35
N ALA A 224 29.45 37.24 -0.21
CA ALA A 224 29.93 38.20 0.77
C ALA A 224 31.13 38.95 0.17
N LYS A 225 30.99 40.27 -0.07
CA LYS A 225 32.06 41.07 -0.68
C LYS A 225 33.32 41.18 0.18
N ASP A 226 33.27 40.87 1.48
CA ASP A 226 34.42 41.01 2.41
C ASP A 226 34.42 40.01 3.59
N GLY A 227 33.84 38.81 3.44
CA GLY A 227 33.84 37.79 4.51
C GLY A 227 33.05 38.11 5.79
N GLY A 228 32.39 39.28 5.86
CA GLY A 228 31.47 39.66 6.94
C GLY A 228 30.00 39.28 6.66
N PRO A 229 29.13 39.24 7.68
CA PRO A 229 27.71 38.96 7.50
C PRO A 229 27.05 40.03 6.60
N ALA A 230 26.24 39.58 5.64
CA ALA A 230 25.54 40.47 4.72
C ALA A 230 24.66 41.47 5.50
N LYS A 231 24.85 42.78 5.25
CA LYS A 231 23.98 43.81 5.85
C LYS A 231 22.53 43.60 5.40
N PRO A 232 21.54 43.59 6.33
CA PRO A 232 20.14 43.38 5.98
C PRO A 232 19.63 44.48 5.03
N ASN A 233 18.87 44.09 4.00
CA ASN A 233 18.26 45.03 3.07
C ASN A 233 17.16 45.84 3.78
N PRO A 234 17.22 47.18 3.82
CA PRO A 234 16.20 47.99 4.49
C PRO A 234 14.87 48.07 3.73
N TRP A 235 14.79 47.51 2.51
CA TRP A 235 13.56 47.47 1.72
C TRP A 235 12.78 46.18 1.96
N SER A 236 11.45 46.31 2.04
CA SER A 236 10.53 45.17 2.08
C SER A 236 9.71 45.11 0.78
N VAL A 237 9.36 43.91 0.32
CA VAL A 237 8.60 43.70 -0.92
C VAL A 237 7.34 42.87 -0.61
N SER A 238 6.19 43.34 -1.06
CA SER A 238 4.93 42.59 -1.04
C SER A 238 4.39 42.42 -2.46
N VAL A 239 3.81 41.25 -2.73
CA VAL A 239 3.10 40.94 -3.97
C VAL A 239 1.69 40.56 -3.56
N GLY A 240 0.69 41.30 -4.04
CA GLY A 240 -0.71 41.06 -3.74
C GLY A 240 -1.25 39.89 -4.54
N ARG A 241 -1.20 39.97 -5.87
CA ARG A 241 -1.69 38.94 -6.79
C ARG A 241 -0.61 38.49 -7.76
N LEU A 242 -0.43 37.19 -7.90
CA LEU A 242 0.42 36.57 -8.94
C LEU A 242 -0.46 35.88 -9.98
N VAL A 243 -0.26 36.22 -11.25
CA VAL A 243 -0.92 35.60 -12.40
C VAL A 243 0.14 34.94 -13.28
N VAL A 244 -0.01 33.65 -13.53
CA VAL A 244 0.86 32.87 -14.42
C VAL A 244 0.06 32.45 -15.64
N ARG A 245 0.50 32.85 -16.83
CA ARG A 245 -0.07 32.48 -18.12
C ARG A 245 0.87 31.52 -18.84
N ASP A 246 0.38 30.33 -19.17
CA ASP A 246 1.10 29.32 -19.95
C ASP A 246 2.50 28.97 -19.39
N GLY A 247 2.58 28.76 -18.08
CA GLY A 247 3.83 28.44 -17.40
C GLY A 247 4.27 26.99 -17.60
N GLN A 248 5.58 26.79 -17.61
CA GLN A 248 6.25 25.49 -17.66
C GLN A 248 7.23 25.39 -16.48
N LEU A 249 7.23 24.23 -15.83
CA LEU A 249 8.11 23.92 -14.72
C LEU A 249 8.70 22.53 -14.94
N ALA A 250 10.02 22.42 -15.01
CA ALA A 250 10.74 21.17 -14.87
C ALA A 250 11.26 21.05 -13.44
N TYR A 251 11.05 19.90 -12.80
CA TYR A 251 11.52 19.62 -11.44
C TYR A 251 12.22 18.26 -11.40
N ALA A 252 13.42 18.22 -10.84
CA ALA A 252 14.16 16.99 -10.58
C ALA A 252 14.70 16.97 -9.14
N ASP A 253 14.47 15.89 -8.40
CA ASP A 253 14.96 15.68 -7.05
C ASP A 253 15.55 14.28 -6.92
N ALA A 254 16.88 14.21 -6.84
CA ALA A 254 17.63 12.96 -6.70
C ALA A 254 17.50 12.34 -5.30
N VAL A 255 17.16 13.11 -4.26
CA VAL A 255 16.91 12.59 -2.91
C VAL A 255 15.59 11.82 -2.87
N LYS A 256 14.59 12.29 -3.63
CA LYS A 256 13.24 11.69 -3.69
C LYS A 256 13.02 10.75 -4.87
N ASP A 257 14.02 10.56 -5.73
CA ASP A 257 13.91 9.85 -7.01
C ASP A 257 12.70 10.30 -7.85
N LEU A 258 12.54 11.63 -7.99
CA LEU A 258 11.40 12.28 -8.60
C LEU A 258 11.86 13.19 -9.74
N ALA A 259 11.25 13.07 -10.92
CA ALA A 259 11.47 14.00 -12.01
C ALA A 259 10.17 14.23 -12.80
N PHE A 260 9.74 15.48 -12.95
CA PHE A 260 8.53 15.80 -13.70
C PHE A 260 8.58 17.15 -14.41
N THR A 261 7.71 17.29 -15.39
CA THR A 261 7.36 18.55 -16.04
C THR A 261 5.92 18.89 -15.69
N ALA A 262 5.65 20.18 -15.49
CA ALA A 262 4.33 20.70 -15.17
C ALA A 262 3.99 21.89 -16.06
N LYS A 263 2.81 21.87 -16.67
CA LYS A 263 2.18 23.07 -17.24
C LYS A 263 1.32 23.71 -16.16
N LEU A 264 1.46 25.01 -15.96
CA LEU A 264 0.85 25.76 -14.88
C LEU A 264 0.10 26.97 -15.44
N GLY A 265 -1.09 27.25 -14.91
CA GLY A 265 -1.84 28.46 -15.24
C GLY A 265 -2.67 28.94 -14.06
N THR A 266 -2.76 30.24 -13.88
CA THR A 266 -3.66 30.85 -12.89
C THR A 266 -5.11 30.74 -13.37
N ILE A 267 -6.01 30.43 -12.45
CA ILE A 267 -7.46 30.43 -12.71
C ILE A 267 -7.97 31.85 -12.47
N ASP A 268 -8.37 32.53 -13.54
CA ASP A 268 -8.92 33.88 -13.44
C ASP A 268 -10.28 33.88 -12.73
N THR A 269 -10.47 34.82 -11.80
CA THR A 269 -11.78 35.11 -11.20
C THR A 269 -12.47 36.20 -12.01
N PRO A 270 -13.65 35.95 -12.61
CA PRO A 270 -14.40 36.98 -13.33
C PRO A 270 -14.72 38.19 -12.46
N ALA A 271 -14.71 39.38 -13.06
CA ALA A 271 -15.03 40.62 -12.35
C ALA A 271 -16.44 40.56 -11.73
N GLY A 272 -16.54 40.87 -10.43
CA GLY A 272 -17.80 40.84 -9.68
C GLY A 272 -18.15 39.51 -9.00
N GLN A 273 -17.28 38.49 -9.09
CA GLN A 273 -17.43 37.23 -8.36
C GLN A 273 -16.35 37.07 -7.28
N ALA A 274 -16.69 36.39 -6.19
CA ALA A 274 -15.71 36.01 -5.18
C ALA A 274 -14.76 34.94 -5.76
N PRO A 275 -13.45 34.99 -5.43
CA PRO A 275 -12.50 33.97 -5.85
C PRO A 275 -12.95 32.59 -5.36
N GLY A 276 -12.88 31.59 -6.25
CA GLY A 276 -13.08 30.20 -5.87
C GLY A 276 -11.94 29.68 -4.97
N PRO A 277 -12.10 28.48 -4.39
CA PRO A 277 -11.05 27.87 -3.56
C PRO A 277 -9.80 27.52 -4.37
N TYR A 278 -9.92 27.29 -5.67
CA TYR A 278 -8.79 26.98 -6.54
C TYR A 278 -8.29 28.22 -7.29
N GLY A 279 -6.97 28.43 -7.27
CA GLY A 279 -6.30 29.55 -7.93
C GLY A 279 -5.32 29.13 -9.03
N VAL A 280 -4.96 27.84 -9.11
CA VAL A 280 -3.99 27.32 -10.07
C VAL A 280 -4.53 26.05 -10.71
N ARG A 281 -4.33 25.91 -12.02
CA ARG A 281 -4.48 24.67 -12.76
C ARG A 281 -3.11 24.14 -13.14
N PHE A 282 -2.94 22.82 -13.05
CA PHE A 282 -1.72 22.14 -13.44
C PHE A 282 -1.96 20.87 -14.25
N GLU A 283 -1.02 20.55 -15.12
CA GLU A 283 -0.89 19.26 -15.81
C GLU A 283 0.54 18.78 -15.65
N VAL A 284 0.74 17.55 -15.17
CA VAL A 284 2.05 17.01 -14.80
C VAL A 284 2.33 15.72 -15.57
N ARG A 285 3.55 15.54 -16.04
CA ARG A 285 4.09 14.28 -16.58
C ARG A 285 5.50 14.04 -16.08
N GLY A 286 5.83 12.82 -15.69
CA GLY A 286 7.15 12.51 -15.16
C GLY A 286 7.34 11.07 -14.70
N ARG A 287 8.27 10.88 -13.78
CA ARG A 287 8.50 9.64 -13.05
C ARG A 287 8.63 9.90 -11.56
N TYR A 288 8.14 8.96 -10.77
CA TYR A 288 8.42 8.83 -9.34
C TYR A 288 8.91 7.42 -9.09
N ALA A 289 10.12 7.30 -8.55
CA ALA A 289 10.86 6.05 -8.51
C ALA A 289 10.90 5.39 -9.92
N LYS A 290 10.34 4.18 -10.03
CA LYS A 290 10.23 3.42 -11.29
C LYS A 290 8.91 3.68 -12.05
N ALA A 291 7.94 4.34 -11.41
CA ALA A 291 6.62 4.53 -11.98
C ALA A 291 6.55 5.81 -12.83
N ARG A 292 6.00 5.70 -14.05
CA ARG A 292 5.65 6.88 -14.86
C ARG A 292 4.39 7.50 -14.29
N ILE A 293 4.44 8.79 -14.00
CA ILE A 293 3.31 9.55 -13.45
C ILE A 293 2.78 10.53 -14.50
N GLN A 294 1.47 10.61 -14.59
CA GLN A 294 0.78 11.65 -15.34
C GLN A 294 -0.45 12.11 -14.57
N GLY A 295 -0.77 13.39 -14.62
CA GLY A 295 -1.91 13.90 -13.88
C GLY A 295 -2.31 15.30 -14.28
N ARG A 296 -3.50 15.69 -13.85
CA ARG A 296 -4.02 17.04 -14.01
C ARG A 296 -4.86 17.41 -12.81
N GLY A 297 -4.84 18.68 -12.43
CA GLY A 297 -5.54 19.12 -11.24
C GLY A 297 -5.58 20.62 -11.08
N GLU A 298 -6.13 21.00 -9.95
CA GLU A 298 -6.30 22.37 -9.50
C GLU A 298 -5.87 22.46 -8.03
N GLY A 299 -5.22 23.56 -7.68
CA GLY A 299 -4.75 23.85 -6.32
C GLY A 299 -5.16 25.26 -5.88
N GLY A 300 -5.01 25.54 -4.60
CA GLY A 300 -5.17 26.88 -4.02
C GLY A 300 -4.25 27.93 -4.63
N HIS A 301 -4.38 29.18 -4.19
CA HIS A 301 -3.61 30.28 -4.77
C HIS A 301 -2.13 30.15 -4.42
N VAL A 302 -1.23 30.45 -5.36
CA VAL A 302 0.24 30.32 -5.14
C VAL A 302 0.71 31.18 -3.97
N MET A 303 0.07 32.32 -3.75
CA MET A 303 0.45 33.26 -2.69
C MET A 303 0.14 32.74 -1.28
N ASP A 304 -0.85 31.86 -1.14
CA ASP A 304 -1.25 31.27 0.15
C ASP A 304 -0.13 30.37 0.71
N LEU A 305 0.70 29.79 -0.16
CA LEU A 305 1.86 28.96 0.23
C LEU A 305 2.96 29.73 0.97
N ARG A 306 2.89 31.07 1.03
CA ARG A 306 3.82 31.91 1.81
C ARG A 306 3.43 31.98 3.28
N GLU A 307 2.18 31.66 3.61
CA GLU A 307 1.70 31.69 4.98
C GLU A 307 2.25 30.50 5.77
N LYS A 308 2.55 30.72 7.06
CA LYS A 308 3.07 29.65 7.93
C LYS A 308 2.02 28.59 8.26
N VAL A 309 0.74 28.97 8.19
CA VAL A 309 -0.41 28.11 8.45
C VAL A 309 -1.37 28.29 7.28
N VAL A 310 -1.45 27.30 6.40
CA VAL A 310 -2.33 27.34 5.22
C VAL A 310 -3.04 26.02 5.02
N ASP A 311 -4.36 26.08 4.87
CA ASP A 311 -5.19 24.97 4.43
C ASP A 311 -5.31 25.05 2.91
N TYR A 312 -4.39 24.38 2.22
CA TYR A 312 -4.27 24.48 0.77
C TYR A 312 -5.24 23.50 0.08
N PRO A 313 -6.29 23.99 -0.61
CA PRO A 313 -7.22 23.12 -1.32
C PRO A 313 -6.53 22.50 -2.53
N LEU A 314 -6.78 21.22 -2.75
CA LEU A 314 -6.18 20.45 -3.83
C LEU A 314 -7.20 19.48 -4.42
N ARG A 315 -7.29 19.44 -5.75
CA ARG A 315 -8.09 18.46 -6.49
C ARG A 315 -7.34 17.98 -7.71
N PHE A 316 -7.08 16.68 -7.83
CA PHE A 316 -6.37 16.15 -8.99
C PHE A 316 -6.81 14.74 -9.36
N LYS A 317 -6.55 14.39 -10.63
CA LYS A 317 -6.58 13.03 -11.13
C LYS A 317 -5.19 12.67 -11.62
N ALA A 318 -4.66 11.55 -11.16
CA ALA A 318 -3.34 11.06 -11.53
C ALA A 318 -3.37 9.57 -11.88
N LYS A 319 -2.45 9.17 -12.75
CA LYS A 319 -2.22 7.78 -13.13
C LYS A 319 -0.74 7.46 -13.03
N ALA A 320 -0.43 6.30 -12.47
CA ALA A 320 0.91 5.77 -12.40
C ALA A 320 0.89 4.25 -12.62
N GLY A 321 1.36 3.81 -13.79
CA GLY A 321 1.18 2.42 -14.22
C GLY A 321 -0.30 2.03 -14.31
N THR A 322 -0.70 0.99 -13.57
CA THR A 322 -2.09 0.52 -13.43
C THR A 322 -2.88 1.31 -12.38
N VAL A 323 -2.20 2.08 -11.52
CA VAL A 323 -2.81 2.82 -10.42
C VAL A 323 -3.41 4.13 -10.94
N GLU A 324 -4.70 4.32 -10.72
CA GLU A 324 -5.43 5.55 -10.97
C GLU A 324 -5.95 6.12 -9.64
N ALA A 325 -5.68 7.40 -9.41
CA ALA A 325 -6.07 8.12 -8.20
C ALA A 325 -6.88 9.37 -8.56
N GLU A 326 -8.01 9.56 -7.90
CA GLU A 326 -8.72 10.84 -7.87
C GLU A 326 -8.74 11.34 -6.42
N VAL A 327 -8.27 12.57 -6.23
CA VAL A 327 -8.05 13.15 -4.91
C VAL A 327 -8.68 14.53 -4.86
N GLU A 328 -9.38 14.84 -3.78
CA GLU A 328 -9.96 16.16 -3.52
C GLU A 328 -9.96 16.44 -2.01
N GLY A 329 -9.48 17.60 -1.59
CA GLY A 329 -9.48 17.99 -0.18
C GLY A 329 -8.49 19.08 0.14
N ILE A 330 -7.92 19.04 1.34
CA ILE A 330 -7.05 20.07 1.89
C ILE A 330 -5.72 19.46 2.34
N LEU A 331 -4.62 20.15 2.04
CA LEU A 331 -3.30 19.91 2.62
C LEU A 331 -2.95 21.06 3.56
N SER A 332 -2.83 20.75 4.85
CA SER A 332 -2.38 21.72 5.84
C SER A 332 -0.86 21.83 5.79
N ASN A 333 -0.37 23.05 5.58
CA ASN A 333 1.04 23.40 5.45
C ASN A 333 1.81 22.53 4.44
N PRO A 334 1.57 22.68 3.12
CA PRO A 334 2.20 21.84 2.09
C PRO A 334 3.74 21.80 2.12
N ALA A 335 4.39 22.83 2.68
CA ALA A 335 5.83 22.86 2.87
C ALA A 335 6.32 21.87 3.96
N ALA A 336 5.53 21.68 5.03
CA ALA A 336 5.83 20.80 6.15
C ALA A 336 5.12 19.44 6.06
N LEU A 337 4.04 19.36 5.27
CA LEU A 337 3.13 18.20 5.18
C LEU A 337 2.51 17.79 6.53
N SER A 338 2.26 18.79 7.39
CA SER A 338 1.84 18.57 8.79
C SER A 338 0.41 18.05 8.93
N GLY A 339 -0.41 18.19 7.88
CA GLY A 339 -1.79 17.71 7.90
C GLY A 339 -2.35 17.48 6.49
N MET A 340 -3.24 16.51 6.37
CA MET A 340 -4.02 16.25 5.17
C MET A 340 -5.42 15.79 5.56
N ASP A 341 -6.39 16.20 4.74
CA ASP A 341 -7.78 15.77 4.79
C ASP A 341 -8.28 15.65 3.36
N LEU A 342 -8.16 14.45 2.80
CA LEU A 342 -8.32 14.18 1.38
C LEU A 342 -9.37 13.10 1.17
N LYS A 343 -10.38 13.37 0.34
CA LYS A 343 -11.20 12.31 -0.25
C LYS A 343 -10.38 11.66 -1.36
N VAL A 344 -10.15 10.36 -1.25
CA VAL A 344 -9.29 9.61 -2.15
C VAL A 344 -10.09 8.46 -2.76
N MET A 345 -10.07 8.37 -4.08
CA MET A 345 -10.54 7.23 -4.85
C MET A 345 -9.35 6.58 -5.55
N LEU A 346 -9.09 5.31 -5.26
CA LEU A 346 -8.02 4.52 -5.85
C LEU A 346 -8.59 3.40 -6.71
N LYS A 347 -7.93 3.08 -7.82
CA LYS A 347 -8.21 1.91 -8.65
C LYS A 347 -6.91 1.36 -9.21
N ALA A 348 -6.73 0.05 -9.21
CA ALA A 348 -5.62 -0.60 -9.91
C ALA A 348 -5.95 -2.06 -10.29
N GLU A 349 -5.07 -2.71 -11.05
CA GLU A 349 -5.19 -4.13 -11.39
C GLU A 349 -4.85 -5.04 -10.20
N SER A 350 -3.97 -4.60 -9.31
CA SER A 350 -3.66 -5.30 -8.07
C SER A 350 -3.32 -4.34 -6.93
N MET A 351 -3.66 -4.70 -5.68
CA MET A 351 -3.22 -3.93 -4.51
C MET A 351 -1.70 -3.89 -4.37
N ALA A 352 -0.99 -4.91 -4.87
CA ALA A 352 0.46 -4.96 -4.91
C ALA A 352 1.08 -3.81 -5.73
N ASP A 353 0.34 -3.26 -6.71
CA ASP A 353 0.81 -2.17 -7.58
C ASP A 353 1.03 -0.85 -6.81
N LEU A 354 0.44 -0.71 -5.62
CA LEU A 354 0.64 0.45 -4.76
C LEU A 354 2.05 0.51 -4.15
N TYR A 355 2.81 -0.59 -4.15
CA TYR A 355 4.12 -0.65 -3.51
C TYR A 355 5.10 0.36 -4.10
N ASP A 356 5.17 0.50 -5.42
CA ASP A 356 6.13 1.39 -6.08
C ASP A 356 5.84 2.87 -5.82
N LEU A 357 4.62 3.20 -5.38
CA LEU A 357 4.18 4.58 -5.09
C LEU A 357 4.18 4.91 -3.60
N THR A 358 3.86 3.93 -2.75
CA THR A 358 3.58 4.15 -1.32
C THR A 358 4.54 3.43 -0.39
N GLY A 359 5.31 2.45 -0.89
CA GLY A 359 6.12 1.55 -0.08
C GLY A 359 5.31 0.50 0.71
N LEU A 360 3.97 0.50 0.60
CA LEU A 360 3.10 -0.43 1.33
C LEU A 360 3.18 -1.83 0.72
N VAL A 361 3.49 -2.82 1.57
CA VAL A 361 3.52 -4.22 1.16
C VAL A 361 2.12 -4.81 1.26
N LEU A 362 1.39 -4.74 0.16
CA LEU A 362 0.05 -5.31 0.01
C LEU A 362 0.10 -6.59 -0.84
N PRO A 363 -0.83 -7.54 -0.62
CA PRO A 363 -0.85 -8.80 -1.37
C PRO A 363 -1.29 -8.59 -2.82
N ASN A 364 -1.00 -9.59 -3.67
CA ASN A 364 -1.63 -9.66 -4.98
C ASN A 364 -3.13 -9.89 -4.82
N THR A 365 -3.93 -9.12 -5.55
CA THR A 365 -5.39 -9.23 -5.61
C THR A 365 -5.86 -9.14 -7.06
N PRO A 366 -7.12 -9.55 -7.35
CA PRO A 366 -7.82 -9.09 -8.54
C PRO A 366 -7.94 -7.56 -8.57
N PRO A 367 -8.41 -6.97 -9.69
CA PRO A 367 -8.62 -5.54 -9.81
C PRO A 367 -9.46 -5.00 -8.67
N PHE A 368 -9.01 -3.87 -8.11
CA PHE A 368 -9.68 -3.24 -6.97
C PHE A 368 -10.02 -1.79 -7.26
N ARG A 369 -11.04 -1.30 -6.56
CA ARG A 369 -11.43 0.09 -6.53
C ARG A 369 -11.91 0.44 -5.12
N THR A 370 -11.40 1.51 -4.54
CA THR A 370 -11.85 2.00 -3.22
C THR A 370 -12.04 3.50 -3.24
N SER A 371 -12.93 4.01 -2.40
CA SER A 371 -13.11 5.42 -2.11
C SER A 371 -13.25 5.62 -0.61
N GLY A 372 -12.51 6.57 -0.03
CA GLY A 372 -12.55 6.86 1.40
C GLY A 372 -11.93 8.22 1.72
N ARG A 373 -11.71 8.50 3.00
CA ARG A 373 -11.13 9.76 3.46
C ARG A 373 -9.77 9.51 4.11
N LEU A 374 -8.72 10.08 3.54
CA LEU A 374 -7.35 10.01 4.02
C LEU A 374 -7.07 11.24 4.91
N VAL A 375 -6.84 11.01 6.20
CA VAL A 375 -6.61 12.07 7.20
C VAL A 375 -5.33 11.77 7.97
N GLY A 376 -4.49 12.78 8.22
CA GLY A 376 -3.30 12.59 9.06
C GLY A 376 -2.14 13.51 8.67
N SER A 377 -0.92 13.11 8.98
CA SER A 377 0.31 13.82 8.66
C SER A 377 1.21 12.97 7.76
N LEU A 378 1.88 13.63 6.83
CA LEU A 378 2.92 13.05 5.96
C LEU A 378 4.29 13.62 6.30
N GLU A 379 4.48 14.11 7.54
CA GLU A 379 5.77 14.56 8.03
C GLU A 379 6.84 13.47 7.83
N PRO A 380 8.01 13.81 7.25
CA PRO A 380 9.10 12.85 7.10
C PRO A 380 9.46 12.19 8.43
N ASP A 381 9.73 10.88 8.39
CA ASP A 381 10.03 10.02 9.54
C ASP A 381 8.90 9.87 10.61
N ASN A 382 7.83 10.68 10.58
CA ASN A 382 6.73 10.70 11.55
C ASN A 382 5.34 10.66 10.88
N ALA A 383 5.25 10.09 9.69
CA ALA A 383 4.01 9.98 8.94
C ALA A 383 3.01 9.07 9.65
N VAL A 384 1.85 9.62 9.99
CA VAL A 384 0.72 8.89 10.58
C VAL A 384 -0.52 9.30 9.84
N TRP A 385 -1.16 8.35 9.17
CA TRP A 385 -2.37 8.63 8.42
C TRP A 385 -3.39 7.51 8.50
N GLU A 386 -4.65 7.91 8.37
CA GLU A 386 -5.81 7.08 8.47
C GLU A 386 -6.62 7.16 7.18
N TYR A 387 -6.86 6.02 6.55
CA TYR A 387 -7.83 5.88 5.47
C TYR A 387 -9.15 5.41 6.09
N ARG A 388 -10.01 6.37 6.39
CA ARG A 388 -11.27 6.21 7.12
C ARG A 388 -12.43 5.89 6.19
N ASP A 389 -13.33 5.05 6.71
CA ASP A 389 -14.64 4.74 6.15
C ASP A 389 -14.59 4.45 4.65
N PHE A 390 -13.56 3.71 4.22
CA PHE A 390 -13.42 3.40 2.81
C PHE A 390 -14.46 2.35 2.41
N ASP A 391 -15.00 2.50 1.21
CA ASP A 391 -15.91 1.56 0.57
C ASP A 391 -15.37 1.23 -0.82
N GLY A 392 -15.54 0.00 -1.27
CA GLY A 392 -14.96 -0.46 -2.51
C GLY A 392 -15.19 -1.91 -2.84
N THR A 393 -14.48 -2.36 -3.87
CA THR A 393 -14.56 -3.72 -4.40
C THR A 393 -13.17 -4.27 -4.69
N VAL A 394 -13.01 -5.58 -4.52
CA VAL A 394 -11.86 -6.36 -4.96
C VAL A 394 -12.37 -7.54 -5.75
N GLY A 395 -12.11 -7.57 -7.06
CA GLY A 395 -12.76 -8.52 -7.97
C GLY A 395 -14.28 -8.38 -7.93
N GLY A 396 -14.97 -9.45 -7.54
CA GLY A 396 -16.43 -9.45 -7.34
C GLY A 396 -16.87 -9.36 -5.86
N SER A 397 -15.96 -9.07 -4.94
CA SER A 397 -16.22 -8.93 -3.50
C SER A 397 -16.30 -7.46 -3.09
N ASP A 398 -17.20 -7.10 -2.19
CA ASP A 398 -17.20 -5.77 -1.56
C ASP A 398 -16.18 -5.74 -0.41
N LEU A 399 -15.60 -4.56 -0.17
CA LEU A 399 -14.61 -4.35 0.87
C LEU A 399 -14.79 -2.96 1.47
N HIS A 400 -14.96 -2.90 2.78
CA HIS A 400 -15.18 -1.67 3.52
C HIS A 400 -14.42 -1.67 4.84
N GLY A 401 -13.97 -0.52 5.33
CA GLY A 401 -13.22 -0.48 6.59
C GLY A 401 -12.49 0.83 6.89
N SER A 402 -11.55 0.74 7.82
CA SER A 402 -10.62 1.82 8.15
C SER A 402 -9.23 1.28 8.40
N LEU A 403 -8.21 1.95 7.86
CA LEU A 403 -6.80 1.59 8.00
C LEU A 403 -6.02 2.76 8.57
N THR A 404 -5.03 2.47 9.41
CA THR A 404 -4.07 3.42 9.96
C THR A 404 -2.67 2.94 9.61
N TYR A 405 -1.89 3.80 8.98
CA TYR A 405 -0.48 3.61 8.76
C TYR A 405 0.31 4.49 9.72
N THR A 406 1.40 3.94 10.25
CA THR A 406 2.34 4.64 11.12
C THR A 406 3.74 4.34 10.63
N SER A 407 4.49 5.36 10.20
CA SER A 407 5.91 5.20 9.94
C SER A 407 6.64 4.97 11.25
N ALA A 408 7.49 3.95 11.29
CA ALA A 408 8.34 3.66 12.43
C ALA A 408 9.61 2.97 11.93
N LYS A 409 10.69 3.08 12.72
CA LYS A 409 11.93 2.32 12.54
C LYS A 409 11.97 1.19 13.58
N PRO A 410 12.37 -0.04 13.22
CA PRO A 410 12.93 -0.44 11.93
C PRO A 410 11.88 -0.72 10.83
N ARG A 411 10.60 -0.89 11.19
CA ARG A 411 9.52 -1.21 10.24
C ARG A 411 8.28 -0.35 10.51
N PRO A 412 7.59 0.13 9.46
CA PRO A 412 6.29 0.76 9.61
C PRO A 412 5.23 -0.26 10.04
N ARG A 413 4.09 0.25 10.54
CA ARG A 413 2.95 -0.57 10.96
C ARG A 413 1.69 -0.17 10.19
N LEU A 414 0.96 -1.17 9.70
CA LEU A 414 -0.40 -1.02 9.17
C LEU A 414 -1.41 -1.70 10.09
N LYS A 415 -2.37 -0.93 10.61
CA LYS A 415 -3.41 -1.42 11.52
C LYS A 415 -4.79 -1.11 10.98
N GLY A 416 -5.81 -1.92 11.26
CA GLY A 416 -7.17 -1.55 10.89
C GLY A 416 -8.20 -2.66 10.96
N THR A 417 -9.41 -2.30 10.56
CA THR A 417 -10.55 -3.21 10.47
C THR A 417 -11.12 -3.16 9.06
N MET A 418 -11.45 -4.33 8.55
CA MET A 418 -11.99 -4.53 7.21
C MET A 418 -13.15 -5.51 7.29
N THR A 419 -14.12 -5.30 6.42
CA THR A 419 -15.35 -6.08 6.39
C THR A 419 -15.80 -6.26 4.95
N SER A 420 -16.51 -7.36 4.71
CA SER A 420 -17.09 -7.68 3.41
C SER A 420 -18.47 -8.30 3.65
N ARG A 421 -19.51 -7.77 3.01
CA ARG A 421 -20.86 -8.36 3.08
C ARG A 421 -20.95 -9.59 2.19
N LYS A 422 -20.35 -9.51 1.00
CA LYS A 422 -20.26 -10.53 -0.03
C LYS A 422 -18.79 -10.73 -0.41
N LEU A 423 -18.25 -11.84 0.08
CA LEU A 423 -16.88 -12.26 -0.18
C LEU A 423 -16.87 -13.44 -1.15
N ARG A 424 -16.31 -13.28 -2.35
CA ARG A 424 -16.09 -14.43 -3.24
C ARG A 424 -14.78 -15.10 -2.88
N LEU A 425 -14.82 -16.40 -2.62
CA LEU A 425 -13.60 -17.15 -2.27
C LEU A 425 -12.56 -17.11 -3.41
N ALA A 426 -13.01 -17.01 -4.66
CA ALA A 426 -12.13 -16.84 -5.82
C ALA A 426 -11.28 -15.57 -5.75
N ASP A 427 -11.80 -14.49 -5.16
CA ASP A 427 -11.08 -13.22 -5.04
C ASP A 427 -10.01 -13.25 -3.93
N LEU A 428 -10.15 -14.15 -2.95
CA LEU A 428 -9.13 -14.45 -1.95
C LEU A 428 -8.03 -15.39 -2.44
N GLY A 429 -8.24 -16.06 -3.58
CA GLY A 429 -7.33 -17.05 -4.13
C GLY A 429 -5.88 -16.53 -4.19
N PRO A 430 -5.61 -15.37 -4.79
CA PRO A 430 -4.24 -14.83 -4.90
C PRO A 430 -3.57 -14.57 -3.55
N VAL A 431 -4.35 -14.18 -2.53
CA VAL A 431 -3.86 -13.96 -1.16
C VAL A 431 -3.52 -15.28 -0.45
N LEU A 432 -4.26 -16.35 -0.77
CA LEU A 432 -4.09 -17.69 -0.20
C LEU A 432 -3.11 -18.59 -0.98
N GLY A 433 -2.47 -18.08 -2.03
CA GLY A 433 -1.61 -18.89 -2.89
C GLY A 433 -2.42 -19.83 -3.80
N ALA A 434 -3.52 -19.35 -4.36
CA ALA A 434 -4.19 -19.97 -5.51
C ALA A 434 -3.92 -19.11 -6.76
N PRO A 435 -3.76 -19.71 -7.95
CA PRO A 435 -3.45 -18.97 -9.17
C PRO A 435 -4.56 -17.96 -9.54
N THR A 436 -4.16 -16.80 -10.06
CA THR A 436 -5.06 -15.81 -10.68
C THR A 436 -5.53 -16.30 -12.05
N GLY A 437 -6.85 -16.22 -12.33
CA GLY A 437 -7.38 -16.30 -13.70
C GLY A 437 -8.75 -16.96 -13.85
N GLU A 438 -9.57 -16.39 -14.75
CA GLU A 438 -10.85 -16.92 -15.26
C GLU A 438 -10.69 -18.07 -16.27
N GLY A 439 -9.56 -18.79 -16.26
CA GLY A 439 -9.42 -20.03 -17.02
C GLY A 439 -10.20 -21.13 -16.30
N LYS A 440 -11.07 -21.86 -17.02
CA LYS A 440 -11.89 -22.97 -16.50
C LYS A 440 -11.15 -23.73 -15.38
N ALA A 441 -11.58 -23.50 -14.14
CA ALA A 441 -11.13 -24.26 -13.00
C ALA A 441 -11.67 -25.70 -13.14
N GLU A 442 -10.92 -26.54 -13.87
CA GLU A 442 -11.13 -27.98 -13.79
C GLU A 442 -10.68 -28.48 -12.42
N LYS A 443 -11.42 -29.46 -11.92
CA LYS A 443 -11.43 -29.95 -10.53
C LYS A 443 -10.04 -30.09 -9.88
N GLY A 444 -9.88 -29.47 -8.70
CA GLY A 444 -8.70 -29.61 -7.85
C GLY A 444 -7.85 -28.35 -7.86
N THR A 445 -7.66 -27.73 -6.71
CA THR A 445 -6.99 -26.43 -6.50
C THR A 445 -5.48 -26.41 -6.81
N SER A 446 -4.98 -27.39 -7.57
CA SER A 446 -3.60 -27.47 -8.04
C SER A 446 -3.58 -27.75 -9.55
N LYS A 447 -2.63 -27.15 -10.28
CA LYS A 447 -2.41 -27.47 -11.71
C LYS A 447 -1.87 -28.91 -11.92
N ARG A 448 -1.65 -29.67 -10.84
CA ARG A 448 -1.02 -31.00 -10.85
C ARG A 448 -2.10 -32.09 -10.98
N PRO A 449 -1.99 -33.01 -11.96
CA PRO A 449 -2.97 -34.09 -12.15
C PRO A 449 -3.14 -34.94 -10.88
N GLY A 450 -4.39 -35.16 -10.47
CA GLY A 450 -4.72 -36.03 -9.32
C GLY A 450 -4.44 -35.44 -7.93
N LYS A 451 -4.05 -34.17 -7.83
CA LYS A 451 -3.75 -33.49 -6.55
C LYS A 451 -4.75 -32.37 -6.25
N VAL A 452 -5.10 -32.25 -4.97
CA VAL A 452 -6.10 -31.32 -4.45
C VAL A 452 -5.49 -30.23 -3.56
N LEU A 453 -4.33 -30.45 -2.94
CA LEU A 453 -3.71 -29.46 -2.05
C LEU A 453 -3.03 -28.31 -2.85
N PRO A 454 -3.26 -27.03 -2.49
CA PRO A 454 -2.63 -25.87 -3.15
C PRO A 454 -1.10 -25.90 -3.03
N ASP A 455 -0.40 -25.69 -4.14
CA ASP A 455 1.06 -25.79 -4.24
C ASP A 455 1.78 -24.47 -4.59
N VAL A 456 1.05 -23.36 -4.76
CA VAL A 456 1.66 -22.05 -5.03
C VAL A 456 2.43 -21.58 -3.80
N ALA A 457 3.63 -21.06 -4.04
CA ALA A 457 4.48 -20.52 -2.98
C ALA A 457 3.92 -19.20 -2.42
N PHE A 458 3.94 -19.05 -1.10
CA PHE A 458 3.68 -17.77 -0.43
C PHE A 458 4.80 -16.78 -0.77
N ALA A 459 4.43 -15.57 -1.17
CA ALA A 459 5.38 -14.48 -1.44
C ALA A 459 5.83 -13.82 -0.12
N THR A 460 6.80 -14.44 0.57
CA THR A 460 7.23 -14.01 1.91
C THR A 460 8.40 -13.02 1.91
N ASP A 461 8.99 -12.72 0.75
CA ASP A 461 10.25 -11.95 0.66
C ASP A 461 10.16 -10.54 1.27
N ARG A 462 8.93 -9.99 1.37
CA ARG A 462 8.67 -8.65 1.89
C ARG A 462 7.99 -8.65 3.27
N TRP A 463 7.84 -9.80 3.93
CA TRP A 463 7.20 -9.87 5.25
C TRP A 463 8.00 -9.18 6.35
N ASN A 464 9.30 -8.99 6.15
CA ASN A 464 10.15 -8.21 7.07
C ASN A 464 10.20 -6.71 6.74
N ALA A 465 9.44 -6.22 5.76
CA ALA A 465 9.45 -4.80 5.39
C ALA A 465 8.41 -3.97 6.16
N MET A 466 7.41 -4.60 6.77
CA MET A 466 6.31 -3.91 7.47
C MET A 466 5.65 -4.85 8.49
N ASP A 467 5.20 -4.30 9.62
CA ASP A 467 4.38 -5.02 10.60
C ASP A 467 2.89 -4.73 10.35
N LEU A 468 2.00 -5.68 10.68
CA LEU A 468 0.58 -5.64 10.32
C LEU A 468 -0.32 -6.05 11.48
N ASP A 469 -1.48 -5.42 11.62
CA ASP A 469 -2.50 -5.73 12.63
C ASP A 469 -3.90 -5.46 12.05
N LEU A 470 -4.44 -6.44 11.32
CA LEU A 470 -5.70 -6.32 10.60
C LEU A 470 -6.74 -7.29 11.12
N THR A 471 -7.93 -6.78 11.41
CA THR A 471 -9.12 -7.62 11.62
C THR A 471 -9.98 -7.60 10.38
N PHE A 472 -10.28 -8.76 9.81
CA PHE A 472 -11.17 -8.91 8.67
C PHE A 472 -12.40 -9.75 9.03
N SER A 473 -13.60 -9.32 8.63
CA SER A 473 -14.82 -10.15 8.74
C SER A 473 -15.64 -10.19 7.45
N GLY A 474 -15.90 -11.39 6.94
CA GLY A 474 -16.75 -11.66 5.77
C GLY A 474 -18.06 -12.32 6.19
N GLN A 475 -19.21 -11.73 5.86
CA GLN A 475 -20.52 -12.25 6.28
C GLN A 475 -20.96 -13.42 5.39
N GLN A 476 -21.19 -13.16 4.10
CA GLN A 476 -21.57 -14.18 3.13
C GLN A 476 -20.39 -14.53 2.24
N ILE A 477 -20.01 -15.81 2.20
CA ILE A 477 -18.95 -16.28 1.31
C ILE A 477 -19.57 -16.99 0.11
N VAL A 478 -19.40 -16.40 -1.07
CA VAL A 478 -19.90 -16.95 -2.32
C VAL A 478 -18.83 -17.81 -2.96
N ARG A 479 -19.16 -19.07 -3.21
CA ARG A 479 -18.32 -20.02 -3.94
C ARG A 479 -19.18 -20.70 -4.99
N ASP A 480 -18.67 -20.81 -6.21
CA ASP A 480 -19.36 -21.52 -7.27
C ASP A 480 -19.44 -23.02 -6.91
N GLU A 481 -20.64 -23.43 -6.51
CA GLU A 481 -21.12 -24.81 -6.32
C GLU A 481 -20.31 -25.79 -5.45
N SER A 482 -19.89 -25.42 -4.24
CA SER A 482 -19.51 -26.39 -3.18
C SER A 482 -19.48 -25.77 -1.78
N LEU A 483 -19.69 -26.61 -0.75
CA LEU A 483 -19.59 -26.37 0.71
C LEU A 483 -19.89 -24.92 1.15
N PRO A 484 -21.09 -24.63 1.72
CA PRO A 484 -21.41 -23.28 2.18
C PRO A 484 -20.44 -22.89 3.30
N ILE A 485 -19.59 -21.91 3.02
CA ILE A 485 -18.74 -21.24 4.01
C ILE A 485 -19.40 -19.91 4.33
N GLU A 486 -19.42 -19.51 5.59
CA GLU A 486 -20.07 -18.28 6.05
C GLU A 486 -19.31 -17.70 7.25
N ASN A 487 -19.59 -16.45 7.60
CA ASN A 487 -19.11 -15.83 8.85
C ASN A 487 -17.59 -15.96 9.07
N LEU A 488 -16.78 -15.64 8.06
CA LEU A 488 -15.32 -15.58 8.20
C LEU A 488 -14.95 -14.43 9.13
N ARG A 489 -14.13 -14.71 10.14
CA ARG A 489 -13.48 -13.73 10.99
C ARG A 489 -12.01 -14.10 11.13
N VAL A 490 -11.13 -13.18 10.82
CA VAL A 490 -9.68 -13.36 10.99
C VAL A 490 -9.05 -12.13 11.62
N HIS A 491 -8.22 -12.34 12.64
CA HIS A 491 -7.31 -11.31 13.13
C HIS A 491 -5.89 -11.71 12.72
N ALA A 492 -5.33 -10.96 11.77
CA ALA A 492 -4.01 -11.17 11.20
C ALA A 492 -3.03 -10.18 11.83
N VAL A 493 -2.02 -10.71 12.52
CA VAL A 493 -0.93 -9.93 13.11
C VAL A 493 0.39 -10.40 12.53
N MET A 494 1.11 -9.50 11.87
CA MET A 494 2.48 -9.74 11.42
C MET A 494 3.42 -8.90 12.26
N ASP A 495 4.30 -9.57 13.00
CA ASP A 495 5.37 -8.93 13.76
C ASP A 495 6.69 -9.60 13.38
N ASN A 496 7.64 -8.82 12.85
CA ASN A 496 8.98 -9.30 12.51
C ASN A 496 8.94 -10.54 11.60
N ALA A 497 8.18 -10.44 10.50
CA ALA A 497 8.02 -11.51 9.51
C ALA A 497 7.40 -12.83 10.04
N MET A 498 6.77 -12.79 11.22
CA MET A 498 5.96 -13.86 11.79
C MET A 498 4.48 -13.47 11.72
N LEU A 499 3.72 -14.15 10.86
CA LEU A 499 2.29 -13.93 10.67
C LEU A 499 1.48 -14.87 11.57
N THR A 500 0.63 -14.31 12.41
CA THR A 500 -0.32 -15.02 13.28
C THR A 500 -1.74 -14.70 12.82
N LEU A 501 -2.53 -15.73 12.56
CA LEU A 501 -3.96 -15.64 12.28
C LEU A 501 -4.70 -16.22 13.48
N SER A 502 -5.25 -15.37 14.35
CA SER A 502 -5.86 -15.82 15.60
C SER A 502 -6.90 -14.82 16.15
N PRO A 503 -8.20 -15.16 16.17
CA PRO A 503 -8.77 -16.39 15.62
C PRO A 503 -8.83 -16.34 14.09
N LEU A 504 -8.75 -17.49 13.43
CA LEU A 504 -9.21 -17.73 12.06
C LEU A 504 -10.44 -18.63 12.17
N GLN A 505 -11.61 -18.02 12.07
CA GLN A 505 -12.90 -18.64 12.33
C GLN A 505 -13.80 -18.51 11.11
N PHE A 506 -14.52 -19.59 10.78
CA PHE A 506 -15.53 -19.57 9.73
C PHE A 506 -16.58 -20.65 9.96
N GLY A 507 -17.81 -20.36 9.59
CA GLY A 507 -18.92 -21.32 9.58
C GLY A 507 -18.85 -22.20 8.34
N VAL A 508 -19.11 -23.50 8.51
CA VAL A 508 -19.23 -24.47 7.41
C VAL A 508 -20.31 -25.48 7.77
N ALA A 509 -21.21 -25.78 6.82
CA ALA A 509 -22.23 -26.81 7.02
C ALA A 509 -23.02 -26.65 8.34
N GLN A 510 -23.38 -25.41 8.70
CA GLN A 510 -24.06 -25.02 9.95
C GLN A 510 -23.28 -25.25 11.26
N GLY A 511 -22.04 -25.72 11.16
CA GLY A 511 -21.12 -25.77 12.29
C GLY A 511 -20.05 -24.68 12.18
N LYS A 512 -19.03 -24.76 13.05
CA LYS A 512 -17.97 -23.76 13.17
C LYS A 512 -16.60 -24.40 13.15
N ILE A 513 -15.67 -23.79 12.45
CA ILE A 513 -14.24 -24.09 12.52
C ILE A 513 -13.55 -22.90 13.18
N ASP A 514 -12.75 -23.17 14.20
CA ASP A 514 -11.93 -22.19 14.89
C ASP A 514 -10.47 -22.62 14.84
N SER A 515 -9.58 -21.75 14.41
CA SER A 515 -8.18 -22.10 14.22
C SER A 515 -7.22 -20.96 14.53
N THR A 516 -6.02 -21.32 14.94
CA THR A 516 -4.85 -20.46 15.07
C THR A 516 -3.79 -20.96 14.10
N VAL A 517 -3.35 -20.08 13.20
CA VAL A 517 -2.27 -20.37 12.26
C VAL A 517 -1.10 -19.45 12.55
N VAL A 518 0.11 -19.99 12.65
CA VAL A 518 1.35 -19.22 12.78
C VAL A 518 2.28 -19.59 11.65
N LEU A 519 2.72 -18.59 10.88
CA LEU A 519 3.63 -18.73 9.75
C LEU A 519 4.89 -17.90 10.04
N ASP A 520 6.05 -18.56 10.13
CA ASP A 520 7.33 -17.93 10.46
C ASP A 520 8.27 -17.94 9.24
N SER A 521 8.40 -16.76 8.61
CA SER A 521 9.23 -16.57 7.41
C SER A 521 10.70 -16.27 7.70
N ARG A 522 11.10 -16.19 8.98
CA ARG A 522 12.49 -15.96 9.37
C ARG A 522 13.37 -17.19 9.11
N THR A 523 12.77 -18.37 9.03
CA THR A 523 13.43 -19.61 8.64
C THR A 523 13.04 -20.01 7.22
N LYS A 524 13.99 -20.53 6.43
CA LYS A 524 13.73 -21.11 5.10
C LYS A 524 14.00 -22.62 5.13
N PRO A 525 13.03 -23.49 4.77
CA PRO A 525 11.65 -23.18 4.39
C PRO A 525 10.83 -22.59 5.56
N LEU A 526 9.74 -21.88 5.23
CA LEU A 526 8.86 -21.25 6.23
C LEU A 526 8.27 -22.32 7.15
N LYS A 527 8.28 -22.06 8.46
CA LYS A 527 7.65 -22.93 9.46
C LYS A 527 6.18 -22.54 9.63
N ALA A 528 5.32 -23.54 9.71
CA ALA A 528 3.89 -23.38 9.90
C ALA A 528 3.42 -24.16 11.13
N GLN A 529 2.56 -23.54 11.94
CA GLN A 529 1.85 -24.20 13.02
C GLN A 529 0.36 -23.98 12.82
N LEU A 530 -0.41 -25.06 12.87
CA LEU A 530 -1.87 -25.06 12.80
C LEU A 530 -2.39 -25.70 14.08
N ARG A 531 -3.28 -24.99 14.77
CA ARG A 531 -4.11 -25.55 15.84
C ARG A 531 -5.55 -25.18 15.54
N GLY A 532 -6.48 -26.11 15.70
CA GLY A 532 -7.89 -25.78 15.48
C GLY A 532 -8.85 -26.81 16.04
N SER A 533 -10.09 -26.38 16.17
CA SER A 533 -11.24 -27.20 16.52
C SER A 533 -12.32 -27.09 15.45
N VAL A 534 -13.12 -28.13 15.39
CA VAL A 534 -14.25 -28.29 14.51
C VAL A 534 -15.43 -28.65 15.39
N GLU A 535 -16.52 -27.90 15.29
CA GLU A 535 -17.68 -28.03 16.17
C GLU A 535 -18.97 -28.10 15.36
N GLY A 536 -19.70 -29.21 15.51
CA GLY A 536 -21.09 -29.32 15.06
C GLY A 536 -21.31 -29.29 13.54
N LEU A 537 -20.33 -29.63 12.71
CA LEU A 537 -20.49 -29.65 11.25
C LEU A 537 -21.55 -30.70 10.87
N ARG A 538 -22.61 -30.29 10.16
CA ARG A 538 -23.63 -31.24 9.70
C ARG A 538 -23.10 -32.04 8.52
N LEU A 539 -23.11 -33.37 8.62
CA LEU A 539 -22.60 -34.25 7.57
C LEU A 539 -23.26 -34.01 6.20
N SER A 540 -24.59 -33.83 6.16
CA SER A 540 -25.32 -33.51 4.93
C SER A 540 -24.89 -32.20 4.29
N GLY A 541 -24.48 -31.20 5.10
CA GLY A 541 -23.97 -29.94 4.60
C GLY A 541 -22.53 -30.01 4.05
N LEU A 542 -21.78 -31.08 4.35
CA LEU A 542 -20.42 -31.26 3.86
C LEU A 542 -20.35 -31.81 2.43
N PHE A 543 -21.39 -32.53 2.00
CA PHE A 543 -21.45 -33.17 0.70
C PHE A 543 -22.75 -32.85 -0.05
N PRO A 544 -23.07 -31.56 -0.29
CA PRO A 544 -24.37 -31.15 -0.83
C PRO A 544 -24.64 -31.62 -2.26
N LYS A 545 -23.61 -32.06 -2.99
CA LYS A 545 -23.73 -32.61 -4.36
C LYS A 545 -23.94 -34.12 -4.40
N VAL A 546 -23.85 -34.79 -3.25
CA VAL A 546 -24.04 -36.23 -3.15
C VAL A 546 -25.47 -36.44 -2.67
N GLU A 547 -26.39 -36.73 -3.59
CA GLU A 547 -27.82 -37.00 -3.29
C GLU A 547 -27.98 -38.04 -2.18
N LEU A 548 -27.05 -39.00 -2.14
CA LEU A 548 -26.92 -40.05 -1.14
C LEU A 548 -26.63 -39.54 0.29
N MET A 549 -26.02 -38.36 0.43
CA MET A 549 -25.65 -37.72 1.71
C MET A 549 -26.72 -36.76 2.25
N GLU A 550 -27.74 -36.40 1.45
CA GLU A 550 -28.83 -35.52 1.91
C GLU A 550 -29.59 -36.11 3.10
N LYS A 551 -29.73 -37.44 3.12
CA LYS A 551 -30.43 -38.20 4.17
C LYS A 551 -29.50 -38.67 5.30
N SER A 552 -28.24 -38.23 5.29
CA SER A 552 -27.28 -38.56 6.35
C SER A 552 -27.35 -37.50 7.45
N PHE A 553 -27.64 -37.94 8.68
CA PHE A 553 -27.67 -37.09 9.86
C PHE A 553 -26.44 -37.36 10.72
N GLY A 554 -26.01 -36.36 11.48
CA GLY A 554 -24.87 -36.45 12.37
C GLY A 554 -24.11 -35.14 12.42
N ARG A 555 -23.45 -34.91 13.56
CA ARG A 555 -22.59 -33.75 13.79
C ARG A 555 -21.15 -34.22 13.88
N LEU A 556 -20.32 -33.67 13.00
CA LEU A 556 -18.89 -33.88 13.00
C LEU A 556 -18.23 -32.81 13.86
N ASP A 557 -17.36 -33.27 14.73
CA ASP A 557 -16.52 -32.45 15.57
C ASP A 557 -15.10 -32.98 15.50
N GLY A 558 -14.14 -32.19 15.96
CA GLY A 558 -12.76 -32.61 15.95
C GLY A 558 -11.78 -31.55 16.39
N ALA A 559 -10.52 -31.94 16.40
CA ALA A 559 -9.41 -31.07 16.69
C ALA A 559 -8.17 -31.48 15.89
N VAL A 560 -7.35 -30.49 15.57
CA VAL A 560 -6.12 -30.66 14.78
C VAL A 560 -5.01 -29.84 15.41
N ALA A 561 -3.81 -30.42 15.51
CA ALA A 561 -2.60 -29.70 15.84
C ALA A 561 -1.44 -30.25 15.01
N LEU A 562 -0.94 -29.44 14.07
CA LEU A 562 0.09 -29.81 13.11
C LEU A 562 1.19 -28.75 13.10
N ASN A 563 2.44 -29.20 13.08
CA ASN A 563 3.60 -28.37 12.79
C ASN A 563 4.23 -28.86 11.49
N GLY A 564 4.51 -27.97 10.54
CA GLY A 564 5.11 -28.31 9.25
C GLY A 564 6.09 -27.25 8.78
N SER A 565 6.74 -27.52 7.66
CA SER A 565 7.60 -26.55 6.98
C SER A 565 7.46 -26.63 5.47
N GLY A 566 7.45 -25.49 4.79
CA GLY A 566 7.24 -25.47 3.34
C GLY A 566 7.01 -24.05 2.85
N GLN A 567 6.88 -23.90 1.54
CA GLN A 567 6.56 -22.62 0.91
C GLN A 567 5.11 -22.55 0.44
N SER A 568 4.36 -23.66 0.51
CA SER A 568 2.98 -23.79 0.06
C SER A 568 2.19 -24.69 1.01
N VAL A 569 0.85 -24.66 0.93
CA VAL A 569 -0.02 -25.52 1.76
C VAL A 569 0.34 -27.01 1.58
N ALA A 570 0.53 -27.45 0.33
CA ALA A 570 0.91 -28.83 0.02
C ALA A 570 2.26 -29.23 0.63
N SER A 571 3.29 -28.38 0.55
CA SER A 571 4.62 -28.70 1.12
C SER A 571 4.64 -28.63 2.65
N MET A 572 3.85 -27.73 3.26
CA MET A 572 3.69 -27.66 4.71
C MET A 572 2.99 -28.90 5.26
N LEU A 573 1.90 -29.35 4.63
CA LEU A 573 1.21 -30.57 5.01
C LEU A 573 2.04 -31.83 4.71
N GLY A 574 2.78 -31.82 3.59
CA GLY A 574 3.68 -32.92 3.20
C GLY A 574 4.91 -33.10 4.10
N SER A 575 5.21 -32.15 4.99
CA SER A 575 6.23 -32.28 6.04
C SER A 575 5.66 -32.21 7.45
N ALA A 576 4.34 -32.20 7.58
CA ALA A 576 3.68 -31.95 8.86
C ALA A 576 3.88 -33.10 9.85
N SER A 577 3.95 -32.76 11.14
CA SER A 577 3.94 -33.69 12.25
C SER A 577 2.98 -33.21 13.35
N GLY A 578 2.25 -34.13 13.95
CA GLY A 578 1.26 -33.82 14.99
C GLY A 578 0.13 -34.82 15.04
N GLU A 579 -1.07 -34.33 15.33
CA GLU A 579 -2.22 -35.17 15.62
C GLU A 579 -3.50 -34.56 15.04
N THR A 580 -4.43 -35.41 14.64
CA THR A 580 -5.78 -35.01 14.24
C THR A 580 -6.79 -36.03 14.73
N ARG A 581 -7.88 -35.54 15.31
CA ARG A 581 -8.98 -36.35 15.83
C ARG A 581 -10.29 -35.82 15.29
N LEU A 582 -11.11 -36.71 14.74
CA LEU A 582 -12.44 -36.43 14.24
C LEU A 582 -13.42 -37.41 14.89
N TYR A 583 -14.61 -36.94 15.21
CA TYR A 583 -15.67 -37.79 15.74
C TYR A 583 -17.03 -37.34 15.24
N ILE A 584 -17.96 -38.29 15.10
CA ILE A 584 -19.34 -38.04 14.69
C ILE A 584 -20.26 -38.39 15.85
N ARG A 585 -21.10 -37.43 16.25
CA ARG A 585 -22.18 -37.59 17.24
C ARG A 585 -23.53 -37.68 16.54
N ASP A 586 -24.45 -38.43 17.17
CA ASP A 586 -25.85 -38.52 16.77
C ASP A 586 -26.06 -38.91 15.28
N GLY A 587 -25.22 -39.82 14.77
CA GLY A 587 -25.18 -40.16 13.35
C GLY A 587 -26.29 -41.13 12.92
N ARG A 588 -26.87 -40.91 11.73
CA ARG A 588 -27.77 -41.85 11.05
C ARG A 588 -27.49 -41.83 9.56
N PHE A 589 -27.44 -43.01 8.94
CA PHE A 589 -27.25 -43.17 7.50
C PHE A 589 -28.47 -43.79 6.84
N SER A 590 -28.79 -43.37 5.62
CA SER A 590 -29.85 -44.01 4.83
C SER A 590 -29.39 -45.37 4.32
N LYS A 591 -30.25 -46.39 4.39
CA LYS A 591 -30.00 -47.73 3.82
C LYS A 591 -29.67 -47.67 2.31
N GLN A 592 -30.35 -46.78 1.58
CA GLN A 592 -30.14 -46.55 0.14
C GLN A 592 -28.68 -46.19 -0.17
N MET A 593 -28.00 -45.53 0.77
CA MET A 593 -26.60 -45.14 0.65
C MET A 593 -25.64 -46.32 0.69
N LEU A 594 -25.94 -47.28 1.55
CA LEU A 594 -25.17 -48.50 1.73
C LEU A 594 -25.39 -49.47 0.56
N ASP A 595 -26.62 -49.55 0.05
CA ASP A 595 -26.98 -50.38 -1.09
C ASP A 595 -26.38 -49.87 -2.42
N LEU A 596 -26.29 -48.55 -2.62
CA LEU A 596 -25.68 -47.96 -3.83
C LEU A 596 -24.14 -47.96 -3.81
N ALA A 597 -23.50 -47.84 -2.64
CA ALA A 597 -22.06 -48.10 -2.51
C ALA A 597 -21.69 -49.54 -2.91
N ALA A 598 -22.64 -50.47 -2.78
CA ALA A 598 -22.48 -51.87 -3.17
C ALA A 598 -22.58 -52.11 -4.69
N LEU A 599 -23.02 -51.15 -5.51
CA LEU A 599 -23.16 -51.34 -6.96
C LEU A 599 -21.81 -51.44 -7.70
N ASN A 600 -20.72 -50.93 -7.11
CA ASN A 600 -19.35 -51.15 -7.59
C ASN A 600 -18.59 -52.21 -6.77
N VAL A 601 -19.14 -52.63 -5.62
CA VAL A 601 -18.57 -53.62 -4.71
C VAL A 601 -19.64 -54.68 -4.43
N GLY A 602 -19.86 -55.58 -5.40
CA GLY A 602 -20.77 -56.73 -5.32
C GLY A 602 -22.02 -56.52 -4.45
N SER A 603 -23.12 -56.09 -5.06
CA SER A 603 -24.42 -55.66 -4.50
C SER A 603 -25.03 -56.48 -3.35
N VAL A 604 -24.49 -57.65 -3.03
CA VAL A 604 -24.95 -58.56 -1.97
C VAL A 604 -24.25 -58.31 -0.62
N VAL A 605 -23.10 -57.64 -0.59
CA VAL A 605 -22.23 -57.57 0.60
C VAL A 605 -22.71 -56.56 1.65
N VAL A 606 -23.09 -55.35 1.23
CA VAL A 606 -23.36 -54.25 2.17
C VAL A 606 -24.74 -54.36 2.82
N ALA A 607 -25.78 -54.71 2.04
CA ALA A 607 -27.15 -54.92 2.54
C ALA A 607 -27.23 -56.01 3.64
N LYS A 608 -26.39 -57.05 3.54
CA LYS A 608 -26.38 -58.19 4.48
C LYS A 608 -25.68 -57.88 5.81
N LEU A 609 -24.78 -56.89 5.82
CA LEU A 609 -23.96 -56.49 6.96
C LEU A 609 -24.66 -55.48 7.89
N PHE A 610 -25.49 -54.59 7.35
CA PHE A 610 -26.15 -53.51 8.10
C PHE A 610 -27.69 -53.63 8.22
N GLY A 611 -28.27 -54.72 7.71
CA GLY A 611 -29.63 -55.18 8.03
C GLY A 611 -30.78 -54.60 7.23
N ASP A 612 -32.00 -54.99 7.63
CA ASP A 612 -33.23 -54.75 6.85
C ASP A 612 -33.83 -53.35 7.07
N ASP A 613 -33.39 -52.64 8.12
CA ASP A 613 -33.91 -51.31 8.50
C ASP A 613 -33.62 -50.22 7.46
N LYS A 614 -34.53 -49.24 7.35
CA LYS A 614 -34.43 -48.11 6.39
C LYS A 614 -33.35 -47.08 6.77
N GLU A 615 -32.93 -47.08 8.03
CA GLU A 615 -31.92 -46.18 8.60
C GLU A 615 -30.92 -46.97 9.45
N VAL A 616 -29.63 -46.72 9.25
CA VAL A 616 -28.55 -47.32 10.05
C VAL A 616 -28.08 -46.30 11.08
N GLN A 617 -28.35 -46.58 12.36
CA GLN A 617 -27.96 -45.71 13.46
C GLN A 617 -26.49 -45.92 13.82
N LEU A 618 -25.75 -44.82 13.86
CA LEU A 618 -24.36 -44.80 14.28
C LEU A 618 -24.30 -44.65 15.80
N ARG A 619 -23.70 -45.64 16.48
CA ARG A 619 -23.39 -45.54 17.91
C ARG A 619 -22.20 -44.61 18.15
N CYS A 620 -21.20 -44.68 17.27
CA CYS A 620 -19.93 -43.99 17.42
C CYS A 620 -19.15 -44.03 16.11
N ALA A 621 -18.58 -42.91 15.66
CA ALA A 621 -17.49 -42.93 14.69
C ALA A 621 -16.36 -42.02 15.16
N VAL A 622 -15.15 -42.56 15.20
CA VAL A 622 -13.94 -41.87 15.62
C VAL A 622 -12.86 -42.13 14.59
N ALA A 623 -12.09 -41.10 14.26
CA ALA A 623 -10.89 -41.19 13.46
C ALA A 623 -9.77 -40.38 14.12
N ASP A 624 -8.81 -41.08 14.71
CA ASP A 624 -7.59 -40.53 15.33
C ASP A 624 -6.37 -40.92 14.49
N PHE A 625 -5.63 -39.91 14.04
CA PHE A 625 -4.41 -40.07 13.27
C PHE A 625 -3.23 -39.39 13.95
N ALA A 626 -2.11 -40.11 13.98
CA ALA A 626 -0.80 -39.51 14.20
C ALA A 626 -0.23 -39.08 12.86
N VAL A 627 0.22 -37.84 12.73
CA VAL A 627 0.91 -37.36 11.53
C VAL A 627 2.39 -37.28 11.83
N LYS A 628 3.22 -37.87 10.97
CA LYS A 628 4.67 -37.77 11.03
C LYS A 628 5.22 -37.59 9.63
N ASP A 629 6.00 -36.53 9.43
CA ASP A 629 6.68 -36.22 8.18
C ASP A 629 5.73 -36.31 6.96
N GLY A 630 4.52 -35.77 7.12
CA GLY A 630 3.45 -35.78 6.11
C GLY A 630 2.66 -37.10 5.98
N ILE A 631 2.99 -38.14 6.75
CA ILE A 631 2.26 -39.42 6.74
C ILE A 631 1.31 -39.45 7.94
N ALA A 632 0.00 -39.39 7.67
CA ALA A 632 -1.05 -39.57 8.66
C ALA A 632 -1.36 -41.06 8.84
N GLN A 633 -0.88 -41.65 9.93
CA GLN A 633 -1.08 -43.04 10.30
C GLN A 633 -2.28 -43.19 11.24
N THR A 634 -3.15 -44.15 10.96
CA THR A 634 -4.32 -44.47 11.79
C THR A 634 -3.87 -44.96 13.17
N ARG A 635 -4.30 -44.30 14.26
CA ARG A 635 -4.18 -44.82 15.64
C ARG A 635 -5.44 -45.57 16.05
N SER A 636 -6.59 -44.97 15.81
CA SER A 636 -7.90 -45.57 16.05
C SER A 636 -8.90 -45.00 15.05
N VAL A 637 -9.30 -45.81 14.08
CA VAL A 637 -10.39 -45.46 13.16
C VAL A 637 -11.45 -46.54 13.28
N LYS A 638 -12.54 -46.20 13.96
CA LYS A 638 -13.62 -47.13 14.29
C LYS A 638 -14.96 -46.48 14.03
N LEU A 639 -15.86 -47.25 13.42
CA LEU A 639 -17.25 -46.90 13.19
C LEU A 639 -18.11 -48.05 13.75
N SER A 640 -18.98 -47.76 14.71
CA SER A 640 -19.90 -48.73 15.33
C SER A 640 -21.34 -48.36 15.02
N THR A 641 -22.14 -49.35 14.64
CA THR A 641 -23.58 -49.29 14.42
C THR A 641 -24.28 -50.33 15.27
N ASN A 642 -25.61 -50.38 15.25
CA ASN A 642 -26.37 -51.43 15.96
C ASN A 642 -26.12 -52.84 15.40
N GLU A 643 -25.62 -52.96 14.17
CA GLU A 643 -25.50 -54.25 13.47
C GLU A 643 -24.07 -54.69 13.19
N ALA A 644 -23.15 -53.74 13.06
CA ALA A 644 -21.77 -54.01 12.68
C ALA A 644 -20.80 -52.95 13.21
N THR A 645 -19.56 -53.39 13.41
CA THR A 645 -18.40 -52.54 13.67
C THR A 645 -17.48 -52.57 12.46
N VAL A 646 -16.95 -51.42 12.08
CA VAL A 646 -15.98 -51.24 11.00
C VAL A 646 -14.73 -50.61 11.57
N GLU A 647 -13.58 -51.26 11.38
CA GLU A 647 -12.28 -50.74 11.73
C GLU A 647 -11.49 -50.42 10.45
N ALA A 648 -10.76 -49.29 10.43
CA ALA A 648 -9.86 -48.96 9.33
C ALA A 648 -8.43 -48.79 9.84
N THR A 649 -7.47 -49.39 9.13
CA THR A 649 -6.04 -49.27 9.41
C THR A 649 -5.29 -48.84 8.15
N GLY A 650 -4.19 -48.12 8.30
CA GLY A 650 -3.34 -47.73 7.18
C GLY A 650 -2.80 -46.31 7.30
N THR A 651 -2.57 -45.68 6.15
CA THR A 651 -1.91 -44.37 6.06
C THR A 651 -2.55 -43.48 5.00
N ALA A 652 -2.56 -42.18 5.28
CA ALA A 652 -2.79 -41.13 4.29
C ALA A 652 -1.50 -40.30 4.13
N ASP A 653 -0.91 -40.32 2.95
CA ASP A 653 0.30 -39.56 2.62
C ASP A 653 -0.10 -38.17 2.10
N LEU A 654 0.17 -37.12 2.89
CA LEU A 654 -0.18 -35.73 2.58
C LEU A 654 0.74 -35.10 1.53
N GLY A 655 1.96 -35.63 1.34
CA GLY A 655 2.90 -35.12 0.34
C GLY A 655 2.63 -35.68 -1.07
N ARG A 656 2.37 -36.99 -1.14
CA ARG A 656 1.93 -37.67 -2.37
C ARG A 656 0.43 -37.55 -2.61
N GLU A 657 -0.33 -37.09 -1.63
CA GLU A 657 -1.80 -36.99 -1.66
C GLU A 657 -2.42 -38.35 -2.01
N HIS A 658 -2.00 -39.41 -1.32
CA HIS A 658 -2.41 -40.80 -1.55
C HIS A 658 -2.98 -41.44 -0.30
N LEU A 659 -4.07 -42.19 -0.47
CA LEU A 659 -4.65 -43.04 0.56
C LEU A 659 -4.17 -44.49 0.36
N ASP A 660 -3.87 -45.16 1.46
CA ASP A 660 -3.79 -46.61 1.54
C ASP A 660 -4.41 -47.06 2.86
N LEU A 661 -5.72 -47.32 2.83
CA LEU A 661 -6.50 -47.75 3.97
C LEU A 661 -7.04 -49.15 3.72
N ARG A 662 -7.01 -49.97 4.76
CA ARG A 662 -7.62 -51.30 4.83
C ARG A 662 -8.80 -51.21 5.78
N ILE A 663 -9.98 -51.58 5.31
CA ILE A 663 -11.23 -51.54 6.08
C ILE A 663 -11.62 -52.98 6.41
N LYS A 664 -11.82 -53.26 7.69
CA LYS A 664 -12.20 -54.57 8.22
C LYS A 664 -13.60 -54.47 8.86
N PRO A 665 -14.65 -54.96 8.18
CA PRO A 665 -15.99 -55.03 8.75
C PRO A 665 -16.17 -56.29 9.62
N GLU A 666 -16.85 -56.14 10.76
CA GLU A 666 -17.24 -57.21 11.68
C GLU A 666 -18.73 -57.07 12.05
N SER A 667 -19.51 -58.15 11.88
CA SER A 667 -20.95 -58.18 12.22
C SER A 667 -21.14 -58.45 13.70
N LEU A 668 -22.04 -57.70 14.36
CA LEU A 668 -22.43 -57.91 15.76
C LEU A 668 -23.59 -58.92 15.90
N GLN A 669 -24.31 -59.22 14.81
CA GLN A 669 -25.38 -60.23 14.79
C GLN A 669 -24.98 -61.51 14.05
N TRP A 670 -25.57 -62.63 14.47
CA TRP A 670 -25.46 -63.94 13.80
C TRP A 670 -26.16 -63.91 12.44
N LYS A 671 -25.37 -63.92 11.34
CA LYS A 671 -25.91 -64.06 9.98
C LYS A 671 -25.11 -65.12 9.19
N PHE A 672 -25.80 -66.07 8.57
CA PHE A 672 -25.29 -67.29 7.90
C PHE A 672 -24.30 -67.07 6.73
N PHE A 673 -24.00 -65.82 6.35
CA PHE A 673 -23.04 -65.45 5.31
C PHE A 673 -22.20 -64.24 5.76
N SER A 674 -21.23 -64.44 6.67
CA SER A 674 -20.35 -63.34 7.11
C SER A 674 -19.29 -63.05 6.04
N LEU A 675 -19.42 -61.93 5.32
CA LEU A 675 -18.32 -61.40 4.51
C LEU A 675 -17.34 -60.65 5.41
N ARG A 676 -16.42 -61.40 6.03
CA ARG A 676 -15.20 -60.82 6.66
C ARG A 676 -14.14 -60.40 5.65
N THR A 677 -14.50 -60.21 4.37
CA THR A 677 -13.51 -59.89 3.34
C THR A 677 -13.05 -58.45 3.54
N PRO A 678 -11.77 -58.22 3.82
CA PRO A 678 -11.25 -56.87 4.00
C PRO A 678 -11.38 -56.07 2.72
N LEU A 679 -11.83 -54.82 2.84
CA LEU A 679 -11.90 -53.85 1.76
C LEU A 679 -10.62 -52.99 1.79
N TYR A 680 -10.26 -52.39 0.67
CA TYR A 680 -9.19 -51.39 0.62
C TYR A 680 -9.70 -50.10 -0.02
N VAL A 681 -9.10 -48.98 0.38
CA VAL A 681 -9.24 -47.66 -0.24
C VAL A 681 -7.83 -47.19 -0.59
N LYS A 682 -7.50 -47.21 -1.88
CA LYS A 682 -6.15 -46.89 -2.38
C LYS A 682 -6.20 -45.87 -3.51
N GLY A 683 -5.18 -45.03 -3.61
CA GLY A 683 -5.00 -44.10 -4.73
C GLY A 683 -5.00 -42.63 -4.33
N PRO A 684 -5.02 -41.71 -5.31
CA PRO A 684 -4.90 -40.28 -5.05
C PRO A 684 -6.13 -39.70 -4.34
N PHE A 685 -5.95 -38.63 -3.56
CA PHE A 685 -7.05 -37.94 -2.86
C PHE A 685 -8.16 -37.46 -3.80
N ALA A 686 -7.81 -37.12 -5.04
CA ALA A 686 -8.77 -36.69 -6.06
C ALA A 686 -9.68 -37.83 -6.58
N ASP A 687 -9.22 -39.08 -6.52
CA ASP A 687 -9.92 -40.25 -7.08
C ASP A 687 -9.50 -41.55 -6.36
N PRO A 688 -9.91 -41.74 -5.10
CA PRO A 688 -9.60 -42.95 -4.35
C PRO A 688 -10.39 -44.14 -4.90
N LYS A 689 -9.71 -45.26 -5.13
CA LYS A 689 -10.31 -46.51 -5.57
C LYS A 689 -10.66 -47.40 -4.39
N VAL A 690 -11.87 -47.95 -4.41
CA VAL A 690 -12.37 -48.89 -3.39
C VAL A 690 -12.45 -50.29 -4.02
N GLY A 691 -11.98 -51.31 -3.32
CA GLY A 691 -12.03 -52.69 -3.82
C GLY A 691 -11.96 -53.76 -2.73
N LEU A 692 -12.10 -55.02 -3.15
CA LEU A 692 -12.02 -56.22 -2.31
C LEU A 692 -10.64 -56.86 -2.39
N GLU A 693 -10.10 -57.33 -1.28
CA GLU A 693 -8.87 -58.13 -1.31
C GLU A 693 -9.11 -59.54 -1.86
N ALA A 694 -8.46 -59.85 -2.99
CA ALA A 694 -8.61 -61.14 -3.66
C ALA A 694 -7.99 -62.32 -2.89
N GLY A 695 -6.99 -62.08 -2.02
CA GLY A 695 -6.23 -63.14 -1.34
C GLY A 695 -7.08 -64.12 -0.50
N PRO A 696 -7.84 -63.64 0.50
CA PRO A 696 -8.73 -64.49 1.30
C PRO A 696 -9.84 -65.17 0.48
N LEU A 697 -10.24 -64.57 -0.65
CA LEU A 697 -11.27 -65.12 -1.54
C LEU A 697 -10.72 -66.31 -2.35
N LEU A 698 -9.50 -66.20 -2.89
CA LEU A 698 -8.84 -67.28 -3.63
C LEU A 698 -8.50 -68.49 -2.73
N LEU A 699 -8.06 -68.24 -1.50
CA LEU A 699 -7.81 -69.30 -0.50
C LEU A 699 -9.10 -70.05 -0.13
N ARG A 700 -10.22 -69.34 0.03
CA ARG A 700 -11.53 -69.96 0.31
C ARG A 700 -12.07 -70.75 -0.90
N ALA A 701 -11.89 -70.23 -2.11
CA ALA A 701 -12.26 -70.95 -3.33
C ALA A 701 -11.41 -72.22 -3.52
N GLY A 702 -10.09 -72.15 -3.29
CA GLY A 702 -9.19 -73.31 -3.37
C GLY A 702 -9.46 -74.36 -2.30
N ALA A 703 -9.75 -73.95 -1.07
CA ALA A 703 -10.10 -74.86 0.03
C ALA A 703 -11.43 -75.59 -0.21
N ALA A 704 -12.43 -74.92 -0.81
CA ALA A 704 -13.70 -75.54 -1.16
C ALA A 704 -13.53 -76.63 -2.24
N VAL A 705 -12.64 -76.40 -3.22
CA VAL A 705 -12.34 -77.40 -4.27
C VAL A 705 -11.58 -78.60 -3.69
N ALA A 706 -10.62 -78.38 -2.78
CA ALA A 706 -9.89 -79.48 -2.12
C ALA A 706 -10.79 -80.30 -1.17
N ALA A 707 -11.68 -79.65 -0.42
CA ALA A 707 -12.57 -80.32 0.52
C ALA A 707 -13.73 -81.06 -0.16
N ALA A 708 -14.19 -80.59 -1.35
CA ALA A 708 -15.19 -81.28 -2.16
C ALA A 708 -14.71 -82.65 -2.68
N VAL A 709 -13.40 -82.86 -2.79
CA VAL A 709 -12.81 -84.13 -3.26
C VAL A 709 -12.74 -85.18 -2.16
N VAL A 710 -12.68 -84.77 -0.88
CA VAL A 710 -12.39 -85.70 0.23
C VAL A 710 -13.64 -86.08 1.04
N ALA A 711 -14.64 -85.20 1.16
CA ALA A 711 -15.87 -85.50 1.91
C ALA A 711 -17.05 -84.60 1.52
N PRO A 712 -17.80 -84.93 0.44
CA PRO A 712 -18.92 -84.11 -0.05
C PRO A 712 -20.04 -83.92 0.97
N VAL A 713 -20.25 -84.90 1.86
CA VAL A 713 -21.35 -84.92 2.84
C VAL A 713 -20.99 -84.21 4.16
N ALA A 714 -19.71 -84.12 4.51
CA ALA A 714 -19.27 -83.46 5.76
C ALA A 714 -19.32 -81.92 5.69
N LEU A 715 -19.17 -81.35 4.49
CA LEU A 715 -19.23 -79.90 4.27
C LEU A 715 -20.66 -79.33 4.35
N ALA A 716 -21.69 -80.16 4.21
CA ALA A 716 -23.09 -79.72 4.28
C ALA A 716 -23.60 -79.54 5.72
N LEU A 717 -22.90 -80.10 6.72
CA LEU A 717 -23.38 -80.17 8.11
C LEU A 717 -22.42 -79.60 9.15
N ALA A 718 -21.25 -79.07 8.75
CA ALA A 718 -20.41 -78.30 9.66
C ALA A 718 -20.95 -76.86 9.71
N PRO A 719 -21.62 -76.43 10.80
CA PRO A 719 -21.99 -75.03 10.92
C PRO A 719 -20.69 -74.25 11.06
N ILE A 720 -20.36 -73.42 10.08
CA ILE A 720 -19.27 -72.44 10.19
C ILE A 720 -19.77 -71.37 11.16
N THR A 721 -19.82 -71.69 12.45
CA THR A 721 -20.24 -70.77 13.49
C THR A 721 -19.09 -69.84 13.80
N VAL A 722 -19.42 -68.56 13.88
CA VAL A 722 -18.51 -67.50 14.24
C VAL A 722 -19.09 -66.84 15.48
N PRO A 723 -18.34 -66.76 16.60
CA PRO A 723 -18.81 -66.00 17.76
C PRO A 723 -19.01 -64.53 17.37
N ALA A 724 -20.07 -63.91 17.90
CA ALA A 724 -20.32 -62.48 17.75
C ALA A 724 -19.14 -61.69 18.35
N ALA A 725 -18.78 -60.56 17.75
CA ALA A 725 -17.76 -59.66 18.30
C ALA A 725 -18.26 -59.02 19.60
N ASP A 726 -17.38 -58.81 20.58
CA ASP A 726 -17.71 -58.21 21.88
C ASP A 726 -18.25 -56.78 21.71
N ASP A 727 -19.37 -56.51 22.39
CA ASP A 727 -20.17 -55.28 22.27
C ASP A 727 -19.47 -54.09 22.99
N ASP A 728 -19.27 -53.01 22.24
CA ASP A 728 -19.16 -51.60 22.61
C ASP A 728 -18.32 -51.03 23.79
N GLU A 729 -17.60 -51.80 24.62
CA GLU A 729 -16.84 -51.19 25.75
C GLU A 729 -15.75 -50.17 25.32
N ASN A 730 -15.25 -50.24 24.09
CA ASN A 730 -14.17 -49.36 23.62
C ASN A 730 -14.62 -48.06 22.94
N CYS A 731 -15.84 -47.94 22.40
CA CYS A 731 -16.21 -46.75 21.61
C CYS A 731 -16.65 -45.58 22.49
N ALA A 732 -17.36 -45.84 23.59
CA ALA A 732 -17.70 -44.83 24.58
C ALA A 732 -16.44 -44.19 25.21
N VAL A 733 -15.39 -44.99 25.45
CA VAL A 733 -14.10 -44.53 25.96
C VAL A 733 -13.38 -43.64 24.95
N LEU A 734 -13.44 -43.96 23.65
CA LEU A 734 -12.85 -43.14 22.59
C LEU A 734 -13.61 -41.82 22.40
N LEU A 735 -14.95 -41.84 22.50
CA LEU A 735 -15.78 -40.63 22.47
C LEU A 735 -15.57 -39.74 23.71
N ALA A 736 -15.28 -40.32 24.87
CA ALA A 736 -14.97 -39.54 26.08
C ALA A 736 -13.71 -38.67 25.92
N ARG A 737 -12.80 -39.04 25.02
CA ARG A 737 -11.58 -38.27 24.70
C ARG A 737 -11.78 -37.18 23.63
N ALA A 738 -13.01 -36.98 23.17
CA ALA A 738 -13.37 -35.92 22.23
C ALA A 738 -12.92 -34.52 22.67
N GLY A 739 -12.92 -34.25 23.98
CA GLY A 739 -12.50 -32.97 24.56
C GLY A 739 -11.01 -32.83 24.86
N ASP A 740 -10.21 -33.90 24.68
CA ASP A 740 -8.79 -33.87 25.02
C ASP A 740 -8.02 -32.95 24.04
N LYS A 741 -7.11 -32.13 24.55
CA LYS A 741 -6.27 -31.27 23.70
C LYS A 741 -5.39 -32.10 22.76
N VAL A 742 -5.33 -31.70 21.50
CA VAL A 742 -4.46 -32.28 20.47
C VAL A 742 -3.09 -31.61 20.53
N GLN A 743 -2.00 -32.38 20.37
CA GLN A 743 -0.63 -31.87 20.47
C GLN A 743 0.04 -31.78 19.09
N GLY A 744 0.68 -30.64 18.81
CA GLY A 744 1.55 -30.51 17.62
C GLY A 744 2.83 -31.32 17.81
N GLY A 745 3.29 -32.00 16.77
CA GLY A 745 4.48 -32.86 16.82
C GLY A 745 5.77 -32.07 16.62
N ALA A 746 6.85 -32.49 17.27
CA ALA A 746 8.20 -32.07 16.88
C ALA A 746 8.59 -32.79 15.58
N ALA A 747 9.34 -32.14 14.70
CA ALA A 747 9.83 -32.75 13.47
C ALA A 747 10.56 -34.07 13.76
N GLY A 748 10.20 -35.15 13.05
CA GLY A 748 10.83 -36.47 13.19
C GLY A 748 10.48 -37.28 14.46
N ALA A 749 9.67 -36.75 15.39
CA ALA A 749 9.27 -37.49 16.60
C ALA A 749 8.46 -38.75 16.24
N ALA A 750 8.77 -39.88 16.86
CA ALA A 750 8.00 -41.11 16.66
C ALA A 750 6.54 -40.91 17.12
N PRO A 751 5.56 -41.47 16.40
CA PRO A 751 4.18 -41.46 16.87
C PRO A 751 4.14 -42.09 18.26
N LYS A 752 3.54 -41.42 19.25
CA LYS A 752 3.22 -42.10 20.50
C LYS A 752 2.36 -43.32 20.14
N PRO A 753 2.73 -44.53 20.56
CA PRO A 753 1.90 -45.71 20.32
C PRO A 753 0.53 -45.49 20.96
N PRO A 754 -0.54 -46.12 20.41
CA PRO A 754 -1.82 -46.12 21.10
C PRO A 754 -1.61 -46.60 22.53
N VAL A 755 -2.11 -45.84 23.50
CA VAL A 755 -2.09 -46.28 24.90
C VAL A 755 -2.95 -47.52 24.98
N SER A 756 -2.31 -48.69 25.07
CA SER A 756 -2.99 -49.96 25.25
C SER A 756 -3.70 -49.94 26.60
N THR A 757 -5.03 -50.09 26.58
CA THR A 757 -5.79 -50.43 27.78
C THR A 757 -5.32 -51.83 28.23
N PRO A 758 -5.06 -52.07 29.53
CA PRO A 758 -4.65 -53.38 30.00
C PRO A 758 -5.71 -54.41 29.60
N ALA A 759 -5.29 -55.42 28.84
CA ALA A 759 -6.14 -56.55 28.52
C ALA A 759 -6.56 -57.22 29.85
N LYS A 760 -7.87 -57.30 30.11
CA LYS A 760 -8.38 -58.20 31.16
C LYS A 760 -7.99 -59.61 30.73
N ALA A 761 -7.13 -60.25 31.52
CA ALA A 761 -6.88 -61.67 31.42
C ALA A 761 -8.21 -62.40 31.53
N ARG A 762 -8.55 -63.21 30.52
CA ARG A 762 -9.70 -64.10 30.53
C ARG A 762 -9.26 -65.48 30.99
#